data_AF-A0A5C1YCC2-F1
#
_entry.id   AF-A0A5C1YCC2-F1
#
_cell.length_a   1.000
_cell.length_b   1.000
_cell.length_c   1.000
_cell.angle_alpha   90.00
_cell.angle_beta   90.00
_cell.angle_gamma   90.00
#
_symmetry.space_group_name_H-M   'P 1'
#
loop_
_entity.id
_entity.type
_entity.pdbx_description
1 polymer ?
#
loop_
_entity_poly.entity_id
_entity_poly.type
_entity_poly.pdbx_seq_one_letter_code
_entity_poly.pdbx_strand_id
1 'polypeptide(L)'
;MAADDAGFSTELRGYKKDEVDQSVAALRRDLIKANADRSDALKEVKRLQALAEDLQAELDEVGSPTYSGLGTKLENTLRVAEEQSTRLIAQADIDAERLRLSVQQEVDALRADAAETATRLVADAQAQADLILTGAHDEAEAIVTRAANDSEATTQEALREAAAIRGAVATEVAETRAAGRREVSALRAEAEREVAELRVVAQREVAEAREAAAQLARDTERGRVEFDAENARSRAELARDLEQGRTELERDIADQREALRIDTEAANAALAAETQRARAELDAATAADRAALAQETAAARAALETEIAQRRAALETEAANARAALESELARARADWQTELATARGALAAEIETARAELDAEQSAARSALEAEQAIARNALENELSTAKATLAAELAAAREAHDAELSGARAVFTTETTTARSALETELTQARGAQETELAAAKAAWEAEETAARESWAAELQSARESLAAELAAARAESEQQIAQARATLASDVERERTDVAREAARIRAELAAEQQTTAARLAHEKSEQASRLLAEAEQARADLDTELAARRDEAEKDYLTKHQEAAASTQKYLDEATAQLQEASARAAEKRAEVEKLQTVGIAEAKRISEDARTEAQKAVRDAEASAKRIVSEAQEQARALIAEAEDRLAKIRVEREAVAGYFEGLRGLLAGADKLAPVHDDFPVPADEAAPEAEAEADAEAEELPAAPAADDTDEADETENTRQTAHAATEA
;
A
#
# COMPACT_ATOMS: atom_id res chain seq x y z
N MET A 1 44.25 -5.63 -111.32
CA MET A 1 45.28 -4.58 -111.15
C MET A 1 46.51 -4.99 -111.94
N ALA A 2 47.22 -4.02 -112.53
CA ALA A 2 48.51 -4.31 -113.17
C ALA A 2 49.53 -4.75 -112.12
N ALA A 3 50.50 -5.58 -112.52
CA ALA A 3 51.58 -6.00 -111.64
C ALA A 3 52.63 -4.89 -111.57
N ASP A 4 52.76 -4.23 -110.42
CA ASP A 4 53.96 -3.47 -110.10
C ASP A 4 55.10 -4.47 -109.84
N ASP A 5 56.08 -4.45 -110.74
CA ASP A 5 57.22 -5.36 -110.76
C ASP A 5 58.22 -4.97 -109.64
N ALA A 6 57.87 -5.34 -108.41
CA ALA A 6 58.64 -5.06 -107.20
C ALA A 6 59.91 -5.92 -107.15
N GLY A 7 60.89 -5.56 -107.99
CA GLY A 7 62.17 -6.23 -108.08
C GLY A 7 62.92 -6.24 -106.74
N PHE A 8 63.15 -7.45 -106.21
CA PHE A 8 63.93 -7.65 -104.99
C PHE A 8 65.36 -7.09 -105.14
N SER A 9 65.86 -6.41 -104.12
CA SER A 9 67.24 -5.94 -104.14
C SER A 9 68.23 -7.10 -103.96
N THR A 10 69.45 -6.96 -104.48
CA THR A 10 70.46 -8.05 -104.48
C THR A 10 71.61 -7.79 -103.52
N GLU A 11 72.03 -8.84 -102.84
CA GLU A 11 73.30 -8.93 -102.10
C GLU A 11 74.28 -9.86 -102.83
N LEU A 12 75.51 -9.96 -102.33
CA LEU A 12 76.68 -10.55 -103.02
C LEU A 12 76.50 -12.01 -103.51
N ARG A 13 75.43 -12.71 -103.10
CA ARG A 13 75.07 -14.08 -103.52
C ARG A 13 73.56 -14.33 -103.71
N GLY A 14 72.75 -13.31 -103.98
CA GLY A 14 71.33 -13.52 -104.34
C GLY A 14 70.43 -12.32 -104.06
N TYR A 15 69.11 -12.52 -104.16
CA TYR A 15 68.12 -11.54 -103.69
C TYR A 15 68.09 -11.46 -102.16
N LYS A 16 67.79 -10.29 -101.59
CA LYS A 16 67.63 -10.13 -100.13
C LYS A 16 66.54 -11.04 -99.62
N LYS A 17 66.92 -11.94 -98.73
CA LYS A 17 66.02 -12.97 -98.18
C LYS A 17 64.78 -12.36 -97.52
N ASP A 18 64.94 -11.29 -96.75
CA ASP A 18 63.83 -10.69 -95.98
C ASP A 18 62.78 -10.03 -96.89
N GLU A 19 63.19 -9.39 -97.99
CA GLU A 19 62.29 -8.81 -98.99
C GLU A 19 61.52 -9.92 -99.75
N VAL A 20 62.20 -11.01 -100.09
CA VAL A 20 61.59 -12.20 -100.70
C VAL A 20 60.62 -12.88 -99.73
N ASP A 21 61.03 -13.16 -98.49
CA ASP A 21 60.19 -13.82 -97.48
C ASP A 21 58.94 -12.98 -97.15
N GLN A 22 59.05 -11.64 -97.11
CA GLN A 22 57.88 -10.74 -96.98
C GLN A 22 56.93 -10.84 -98.18
N SER A 23 57.44 -10.83 -99.41
CA SER A 23 56.59 -10.99 -100.60
C SER A 23 55.93 -12.38 -100.69
N VAL A 24 56.65 -13.44 -100.31
CA VAL A 24 56.11 -14.80 -100.23
C VAL A 24 55.07 -14.90 -99.11
N ALA A 25 55.25 -14.20 -97.99
CA ALA A 25 54.24 -14.09 -96.94
C ALA A 25 53.03 -13.23 -97.34
N ALA A 26 53.19 -12.23 -98.20
CA ALA A 26 52.09 -11.50 -98.82
C ALA A 26 51.32 -12.40 -99.80
N LEU A 27 52.00 -12.99 -100.79
CA LEU A 27 51.41 -13.93 -101.74
C LEU A 27 50.73 -15.14 -101.07
N ARG A 28 51.28 -15.66 -99.96
CA ARG A 28 50.61 -16.70 -99.15
C ARG A 28 49.34 -16.19 -98.49
N ARG A 29 49.32 -14.97 -97.94
CA ARG A 29 48.10 -14.36 -97.38
C ARG A 29 47.05 -14.11 -98.47
N ASP A 30 47.46 -13.62 -99.63
CA ASP A 30 46.57 -13.38 -100.77
C ASP A 30 46.03 -14.70 -101.35
N LEU A 31 46.84 -15.76 -101.39
CA LEU A 31 46.40 -17.11 -101.78
C LEU A 31 45.44 -17.73 -100.76
N ILE A 32 45.67 -17.53 -99.46
CA ILE A 32 44.73 -17.95 -98.40
C ILE A 32 43.42 -17.19 -98.55
N LYS A 33 43.48 -15.87 -98.75
CA LYS A 33 42.30 -15.02 -98.96
C LYS A 33 41.53 -15.42 -100.21
N ALA A 34 42.19 -15.57 -101.36
CA ALA A 34 41.54 -16.02 -102.60
C ALA A 34 40.94 -17.43 -102.50
N ASN A 35 41.54 -18.33 -101.70
CA ASN A 35 40.93 -19.64 -101.43
C ASN A 35 39.73 -19.55 -100.48
N ALA A 36 39.73 -18.63 -99.49
CA ALA A 36 38.57 -18.35 -98.66
C ALA A 36 37.43 -17.73 -99.48
N ASP A 37 37.72 -16.67 -100.24
CA ASP A 37 36.79 -16.01 -101.16
C ASP A 37 36.20 -17.02 -102.17
N ARG A 38 37.03 -17.94 -102.71
CA ARG A 38 36.56 -19.05 -103.57
C ARG A 38 35.70 -20.06 -102.81
N SER A 39 36.05 -20.41 -101.58
CA SER A 39 35.24 -21.30 -100.72
C SER A 39 33.85 -20.68 -100.51
N ASP A 40 33.80 -19.39 -100.23
CA ASP A 40 32.56 -18.70 -99.90
C ASP A 40 31.73 -18.43 -101.17
N ALA A 41 32.36 -18.13 -102.30
CA ALA A 41 31.71 -18.14 -103.60
C ALA A 41 31.15 -19.54 -103.97
N LEU A 42 31.82 -20.64 -103.61
CA LEU A 42 31.30 -22.00 -103.81
C LEU A 42 30.13 -22.34 -102.88
N LYS A 43 30.12 -21.83 -101.64
CA LYS A 43 28.95 -21.92 -100.75
C LYS A 43 27.77 -21.13 -101.34
N GLU A 44 28.03 -19.93 -101.87
CA GLU A 44 27.00 -19.09 -102.47
C GLU A 44 26.47 -19.68 -103.78
N VAL A 45 27.32 -20.25 -104.64
CA VAL A 45 26.89 -21.01 -105.82
C VAL A 45 26.02 -22.20 -105.41
N LYS A 46 26.38 -22.96 -104.36
CA LYS A 46 25.52 -24.04 -103.84
C LYS A 46 24.18 -23.51 -103.30
N ARG A 47 24.19 -22.37 -102.60
CA ARG A 47 22.97 -21.72 -102.09
C ARG A 47 22.05 -21.28 -103.24
N LEU A 48 22.62 -20.70 -104.29
CA LEU A 48 21.89 -20.28 -105.49
C LEU A 48 21.44 -21.47 -106.35
N GLN A 49 22.18 -22.58 -106.36
CA GLN A 49 21.76 -23.83 -107.01
C GLN A 49 20.60 -24.48 -106.26
N ALA A 50 20.65 -24.56 -104.92
CA ALA A 50 19.52 -25.03 -104.12
C ALA A 50 18.28 -24.14 -104.34
N LEU A 51 18.45 -22.81 -104.32
CA LEU A 51 17.36 -21.87 -104.62
C LEU A 51 16.81 -22.05 -106.06
N ALA A 52 17.66 -22.38 -107.03
CA ALA A 52 17.23 -22.65 -108.40
C ALA A 52 16.51 -24.00 -108.54
N GLU A 53 16.93 -25.02 -107.79
CA GLU A 53 16.23 -26.31 -107.69
C GLU A 53 14.87 -26.15 -107.01
N ASP A 54 14.78 -25.39 -105.91
CA ASP A 54 13.54 -25.04 -105.23
C ASP A 54 12.59 -24.25 -106.16
N LEU A 55 13.09 -23.21 -106.85
CA LEU A 55 12.30 -22.42 -107.81
C LEU A 55 11.89 -23.23 -109.05
N GLN A 56 12.67 -24.21 -109.49
CA GLN A 56 12.25 -25.14 -110.55
C GLN A 56 11.20 -26.13 -110.05
N ALA A 57 11.28 -26.60 -108.81
CA ALA A 57 10.25 -27.44 -108.20
C ALA A 57 8.92 -26.67 -108.05
N GLU A 58 8.95 -25.40 -107.63
CA GLU A 58 7.75 -24.53 -107.63
C GLU A 58 7.19 -24.32 -109.05
N LEU A 59 8.05 -24.18 -110.06
CA LEU A 59 7.63 -23.98 -111.45
C LEU A 59 6.98 -25.25 -112.06
N ASP A 60 7.55 -26.43 -111.78
CA ASP A 60 6.97 -27.72 -112.18
C ASP A 60 5.63 -27.99 -111.46
N GLU A 61 5.49 -27.54 -110.21
CA GLU A 61 4.26 -27.66 -109.41
C GLU A 61 3.12 -26.74 -109.92
N VAL A 62 3.46 -25.57 -110.48
CA VAL A 62 2.50 -24.69 -111.19
C VAL A 62 2.17 -25.23 -112.59
N GLY A 63 3.05 -26.05 -113.19
CA GLY A 63 2.96 -26.52 -114.57
C GLY A 63 1.86 -27.53 -114.89
N SER A 64 1.21 -28.18 -113.90
CA SER A 64 0.14 -29.16 -114.16
C SER A 64 -0.94 -29.25 -113.06
N PRO A 65 -1.97 -28.37 -113.10
CA PRO A 65 -3.03 -28.37 -112.08
C PRO A 65 -3.93 -29.61 -112.18
N THR A 66 -3.93 -30.47 -111.16
CA THR A 66 -4.94 -31.53 -110.96
C THR A 66 -5.50 -31.50 -109.55
N TYR A 67 -6.81 -31.78 -109.44
CA TYR A 67 -7.63 -31.60 -108.23
C TYR A 67 -7.13 -32.35 -106.99
N SER A 68 -6.30 -33.39 -107.16
CA SER A 68 -5.67 -34.15 -106.07
C SER A 68 -4.61 -33.34 -105.29
N GLY A 69 -3.87 -32.45 -105.98
CA GLY A 69 -2.78 -31.68 -105.37
C GLY A 69 -3.25 -30.59 -104.42
N LEU A 70 -4.49 -30.10 -104.59
CA LEU A 70 -5.11 -29.18 -103.64
C LEU A 70 -5.35 -29.86 -102.28
N GLY A 71 -5.78 -31.12 -102.27
CA GLY A 71 -6.00 -31.87 -101.03
C GLY A 71 -4.72 -32.04 -100.21
N THR A 72 -3.61 -32.46 -100.83
CA THR A 72 -2.34 -32.70 -100.14
C THR A 72 -1.59 -31.42 -99.76
N LYS A 73 -1.74 -30.33 -100.54
CA LYS A 73 -1.26 -29.00 -100.09
C LYS A 73 -2.04 -28.52 -98.88
N LEU A 74 -3.37 -28.65 -98.90
CA LEU A 74 -4.22 -28.21 -97.80
C LEU A 74 -4.01 -29.05 -96.54
N GLU A 75 -3.85 -30.36 -96.66
CA GLU A 75 -3.51 -31.25 -95.55
C GLU A 75 -2.14 -30.89 -94.94
N ASN A 76 -1.13 -30.55 -95.75
CA ASN A 76 0.15 -30.06 -95.24
C ASN A 76 0.04 -28.68 -94.59
N THR A 77 -0.74 -27.73 -95.12
CA THR A 77 -0.93 -26.42 -94.46
C THR A 77 -1.70 -26.57 -93.15
N LEU A 78 -2.70 -27.47 -93.08
CA LEU A 78 -3.42 -27.78 -91.85
C LEU A 78 -2.51 -28.46 -90.82
N ARG A 79 -1.66 -29.41 -91.23
CA ARG A 79 -0.70 -30.07 -90.33
C ARG A 79 0.34 -29.09 -89.78
N VAL A 80 0.88 -28.21 -90.62
CA VAL A 80 1.80 -27.14 -90.18
C VAL A 80 1.09 -26.14 -89.27
N ALA A 81 -0.17 -25.79 -89.56
CA ALA A 81 -0.99 -24.94 -88.70
C ALA A 81 -1.35 -25.62 -87.36
N GLU A 82 -1.58 -26.94 -87.33
CA GLU A 82 -1.85 -27.72 -86.12
C GLU A 82 -0.58 -27.85 -85.26
N GLU A 83 0.60 -28.07 -85.87
CA GLU A 83 1.90 -27.98 -85.20
C GLU A 83 2.21 -26.57 -84.68
N GLN A 84 1.85 -25.51 -85.42
CA GLN A 84 2.00 -24.12 -84.96
C GLN A 84 1.01 -23.75 -83.85
N SER A 85 -0.24 -24.20 -83.94
CA SER A 85 -1.28 -23.99 -82.93
C SER A 85 -0.94 -24.69 -81.62
N THR A 86 -0.60 -25.98 -81.67
CA THR A 86 -0.16 -26.73 -80.47
C THR A 86 1.10 -26.11 -79.84
N ARG A 87 2.01 -25.55 -80.65
CA ARG A 87 3.17 -24.80 -80.17
C ARG A 87 2.81 -23.46 -79.55
N LEU A 88 1.88 -22.70 -80.12
CA LEU A 88 1.40 -21.42 -79.56
C LEU A 88 0.63 -21.64 -78.25
N ILE A 89 -0.22 -22.66 -78.20
CA ILE A 89 -0.95 -23.06 -76.98
C ILE A 89 0.04 -23.49 -75.88
N ALA A 90 1.03 -24.33 -76.22
CA ALA A 90 2.07 -24.72 -75.27
C ALA A 90 2.93 -23.53 -74.81
N GLN A 91 3.22 -22.57 -75.70
CA GLN A 91 3.94 -21.34 -75.34
C GLN A 91 3.11 -20.46 -74.40
N ALA A 92 1.82 -20.26 -74.68
CA ALA A 92 0.89 -19.53 -73.82
C ALA A 92 0.74 -20.20 -72.44
N ASP A 93 0.67 -21.53 -72.38
CA ASP A 93 0.61 -22.28 -71.13
C ASP A 93 1.94 -22.17 -70.33
N ILE A 94 3.10 -22.17 -71.01
CA ILE A 94 4.41 -21.94 -70.39
C ILE A 94 4.54 -20.51 -69.85
N ASP A 95 4.09 -19.50 -70.61
CA ASP A 95 4.20 -18.10 -70.21
C ASP A 95 3.18 -17.74 -69.11
N ALA A 96 2.00 -18.35 -69.10
CA ALA A 96 1.06 -18.28 -67.99
C ALA A 96 1.64 -18.88 -66.69
N GLU A 97 2.28 -20.05 -66.75
CA GLU A 97 2.88 -20.68 -65.58
C GLU A 97 4.15 -19.93 -65.12
N ARG A 98 4.95 -19.41 -66.04
CA ARG A 98 6.07 -18.50 -65.74
C ARG A 98 5.60 -17.22 -65.05
N LEU A 99 4.52 -16.60 -65.53
CA LEU A 99 3.95 -15.39 -64.94
C LEU A 99 3.49 -15.66 -63.49
N ARG A 100 2.78 -16.77 -63.25
CA ARG A 100 2.37 -17.20 -61.90
C ARG A 100 3.57 -17.40 -60.97
N LEU A 101 4.59 -18.11 -61.41
CA LEU A 101 5.78 -18.38 -60.60
C LEU A 101 6.57 -17.09 -60.30
N SER A 102 6.70 -16.16 -61.26
CA SER A 102 7.34 -14.86 -61.04
C SER A 102 6.58 -14.03 -60.01
N VAL A 103 5.26 -13.87 -60.21
CA VAL A 103 4.43 -13.05 -59.33
C VAL A 103 4.32 -13.65 -57.93
N GLN A 104 4.25 -14.97 -57.81
CA GLN A 104 4.29 -15.63 -56.50
C GLN A 104 5.62 -15.38 -55.78
N GLN A 105 6.76 -15.45 -56.49
CA GLN A 105 8.08 -15.13 -55.93
C GLN A 105 8.20 -13.66 -55.52
N GLU A 106 7.67 -12.73 -56.33
CA GLU A 106 7.65 -11.28 -56.02
C GLU A 106 6.77 -10.99 -54.80
N VAL A 107 5.58 -11.61 -54.70
CA VAL A 107 4.68 -11.50 -53.55
C VAL A 107 5.31 -12.07 -52.27
N ASP A 108 5.95 -13.22 -52.35
CA ASP A 108 6.59 -13.84 -51.19
C ASP A 108 7.84 -13.06 -50.75
N ALA A 109 8.61 -12.51 -51.69
CA ALA A 109 9.73 -11.62 -51.40
C ALA A 109 9.27 -10.30 -50.74
N LEU A 110 8.22 -9.66 -51.28
CA LEU A 110 7.63 -8.44 -50.72
C LEU A 110 7.10 -8.66 -49.30
N ARG A 111 6.43 -9.80 -49.06
CA ARG A 111 5.95 -10.18 -47.72
C ARG A 111 7.10 -10.46 -46.75
N ALA A 112 8.17 -11.11 -47.21
CA ALA A 112 9.34 -11.40 -46.39
C ALA A 112 10.08 -10.12 -46.00
N ASP A 113 10.34 -9.21 -46.94
CA ASP A 113 11.04 -7.93 -46.69
C ASP A 113 10.24 -7.00 -45.77
N ALA A 114 8.91 -6.92 -45.97
CA ALA A 114 8.02 -6.19 -45.09
C ALA A 114 7.99 -6.79 -43.67
N ALA A 115 7.96 -8.13 -43.53
CA ALA A 115 7.99 -8.80 -42.24
C ALA A 115 9.35 -8.64 -41.52
N GLU A 116 10.47 -8.71 -42.24
CA GLU A 116 11.80 -8.47 -41.69
C GLU A 116 11.92 -7.02 -41.21
N THR A 117 11.53 -6.05 -42.05
CA THR A 117 11.59 -4.62 -41.71
C THR A 117 10.69 -4.28 -40.53
N ALA A 118 9.46 -4.82 -40.49
CA ALA A 118 8.55 -4.69 -39.35
C ALA A 118 9.12 -5.30 -38.06
N THR A 119 9.72 -6.48 -38.14
CA THR A 119 10.35 -7.16 -36.98
C THR A 119 11.56 -6.38 -36.47
N ARG A 120 12.42 -5.90 -37.37
CA ARG A 120 13.59 -5.06 -37.03
C ARG A 120 13.15 -3.76 -36.35
N LEU A 121 12.14 -3.07 -36.89
CA LEU A 121 11.63 -1.83 -36.32
C LEU A 121 11.10 -2.01 -34.88
N VAL A 122 10.38 -3.10 -34.62
CA VAL A 122 9.91 -3.43 -33.26
C VAL A 122 11.07 -3.79 -32.34
N ALA A 123 12.05 -4.57 -32.82
CA ALA A 123 13.24 -4.94 -32.03
C ALA A 123 14.11 -3.73 -31.67
N ASP A 124 14.35 -2.81 -32.62
CA ASP A 124 15.11 -1.58 -32.40
C ASP A 124 14.39 -0.68 -31.38
N ALA A 125 13.07 -0.55 -31.48
CA ALA A 125 12.26 0.21 -30.52
C ALA A 125 12.21 -0.43 -29.13
N GLN A 126 12.20 -1.76 -29.03
CA GLN A 126 12.33 -2.49 -27.77
C GLN A 126 13.70 -2.25 -27.14
N ALA A 127 14.79 -2.35 -27.90
CA ALA A 127 16.13 -2.05 -27.41
C ALA A 127 16.28 -0.58 -26.96
N GLN A 128 15.67 0.37 -27.66
CA GLN A 128 15.63 1.78 -27.25
C GLN A 128 14.80 1.98 -25.97
N ALA A 129 13.66 1.30 -25.84
CA ALA A 129 12.84 1.32 -24.63
C ALA A 129 13.58 0.74 -23.42
N ASP A 130 14.31 -0.36 -23.58
CA ASP A 130 15.16 -0.95 -22.54
C ASP A 130 16.32 -0.02 -22.13
N LEU A 131 16.93 0.70 -23.08
CA LEU A 131 17.95 1.71 -22.79
C LEU A 131 17.39 2.90 -22.00
N ILE A 132 16.20 3.40 -22.36
CA ILE A 132 15.51 4.48 -21.64
C ILE A 132 15.18 4.03 -20.21
N LEU A 133 14.61 2.83 -20.05
CA LEU A 133 14.28 2.26 -18.75
C LEU A 133 15.51 2.02 -17.87
N THR A 134 16.59 1.51 -18.44
CA THR A 134 17.85 1.25 -17.71
C THR A 134 18.50 2.56 -17.28
N GLY A 135 18.63 3.53 -18.18
CA GLY A 135 19.22 4.84 -17.84
C GLY A 135 18.41 5.60 -16.79
N ALA A 136 17.09 5.56 -16.85
CA ALA A 136 16.21 6.13 -15.84
C ALA A 136 16.27 5.39 -14.50
N HIS A 137 16.50 4.07 -14.51
CA HIS A 137 16.71 3.28 -13.30
C HIS A 137 18.04 3.65 -12.62
N ASP A 138 19.13 3.73 -13.40
CA ASP A 138 20.45 4.15 -12.90
C ASP A 138 20.42 5.58 -12.35
N GLU A 139 19.70 6.50 -13.00
CA GLU A 139 19.52 7.88 -12.52
C GLU A 139 18.66 7.93 -11.23
N ALA A 140 17.57 7.17 -11.18
CA ALA A 140 16.74 7.02 -9.99
C ALA A 140 17.51 6.42 -8.80
N GLU A 141 18.32 5.39 -9.02
CA GLU A 141 19.21 4.81 -8.01
C GLU A 141 20.29 5.82 -7.58
N ALA A 142 20.86 6.60 -8.51
CA ALA A 142 21.83 7.64 -8.18
C ALA A 142 21.24 8.78 -7.33
N ILE A 143 19.98 9.17 -7.59
CA ILE A 143 19.24 10.17 -6.79
C ILE A 143 18.92 9.63 -5.39
N VAL A 144 18.38 8.42 -5.29
CA VAL A 144 18.11 7.76 -3.99
C VAL A 144 19.42 7.58 -3.20
N THR A 145 20.50 7.13 -3.85
CA THR A 145 21.82 6.99 -3.23
C THR A 145 22.38 8.33 -2.75
N ARG A 146 22.25 9.40 -3.54
CA ARG A 146 22.67 10.75 -3.13
C ARG A 146 21.86 11.24 -1.94
N ALA A 147 20.53 11.16 -2.00
CA ALA A 147 19.65 11.55 -0.91
C ALA A 147 19.93 10.74 0.37
N ALA A 148 20.22 9.44 0.26
CA ALA A 148 20.65 8.61 1.37
C ALA A 148 21.96 9.09 1.98
N ASN A 149 23.01 9.30 1.17
CA ASN A 149 24.32 9.79 1.62
C ASN A 149 24.24 11.18 2.26
N ASP A 150 23.52 12.11 1.65
CA ASP A 150 23.31 13.47 2.17
C ASP A 150 22.54 13.40 3.49
N SER A 151 21.50 12.57 3.57
CA SER A 151 20.76 12.34 4.81
C SER A 151 21.66 11.73 5.91
N GLU A 152 22.53 10.77 5.57
CA GLU A 152 23.47 10.20 6.53
C GLU A 152 24.46 11.27 7.01
N ALA A 153 25.04 12.06 6.10
CA ALA A 153 25.95 13.14 6.44
C ALA A 153 25.31 14.15 7.41
N THR A 154 24.08 14.58 7.14
CA THR A 154 23.32 15.48 8.04
C THR A 154 23.00 14.82 9.38
N THR A 155 22.66 13.52 9.43
CA THR A 155 22.50 12.83 10.73
C THR A 155 23.81 12.71 11.51
N GLN A 156 24.93 12.43 10.84
CA GLN A 156 26.25 12.37 11.49
C GLN A 156 26.68 13.74 12.02
N GLU A 157 26.42 14.82 11.27
CA GLU A 157 26.67 16.20 11.71
C GLU A 157 25.81 16.54 12.94
N ALA A 158 24.51 16.29 12.89
CA ALA A 158 23.60 16.50 14.02
C ALA A 158 23.98 15.67 15.26
N LEU A 159 24.47 14.43 15.07
CA LEU A 159 24.98 13.59 16.17
C LEU A 159 26.26 14.15 16.78
N ARG A 160 27.17 14.72 15.97
CA ARG A 160 28.41 15.38 16.44
C ARG A 160 28.08 16.68 17.18
N GLU A 161 27.19 17.52 16.66
CA GLU A 161 26.74 18.74 17.33
C GLU A 161 26.05 18.40 18.67
N ALA A 162 25.12 17.44 18.67
CA ALA A 162 24.46 16.97 19.89
C ALA A 162 25.43 16.31 20.90
N ALA A 163 26.53 15.71 20.45
CA ALA A 163 27.59 15.21 21.34
C ALA A 163 28.42 16.36 21.92
N ALA A 164 28.79 17.35 21.11
CA ALA A 164 29.54 18.52 21.53
C ALA A 164 28.75 19.36 22.55
N ILE A 165 27.47 19.65 22.29
CA ILE A 165 26.60 20.40 23.22
C ILE A 165 26.41 19.63 24.52
N ARG A 166 26.16 18.31 24.49
CA ARG A 166 26.08 17.50 25.72
C ARG A 166 27.39 17.48 26.49
N GLY A 167 28.54 17.47 25.82
CA GLY A 167 29.86 17.59 26.44
C GLY A 167 30.09 18.94 27.12
N ALA A 168 29.71 20.04 26.45
CA ALA A 168 29.77 21.39 27.01
C ALA A 168 28.85 21.54 28.23
N VAL A 169 27.57 21.20 28.10
CA VAL A 169 26.59 21.26 29.21
C VAL A 169 27.01 20.36 30.39
N ALA A 170 27.56 19.16 30.13
CA ALA A 170 28.07 18.31 31.20
C ALA A 170 29.29 18.92 31.93
N THR A 171 30.11 19.70 31.22
CA THR A 171 31.26 20.42 31.80
C THR A 171 30.78 21.61 32.63
N GLU A 172 29.91 22.46 32.09
CA GLU A 172 29.27 23.59 32.81
C GLU A 172 28.54 23.12 34.08
N VAL A 173 27.76 22.03 34.00
CA VAL A 173 27.08 21.43 35.16
C VAL A 173 28.08 20.84 36.17
N ALA A 174 29.23 20.33 35.73
CA ALA A 174 30.28 19.85 36.64
C ALA A 174 31.01 21.02 37.32
N GLU A 175 31.29 22.11 36.59
CA GLU A 175 31.97 23.30 37.12
C GLU A 175 31.09 24.07 38.10
N THR A 176 29.83 24.37 37.75
CA THR A 176 28.85 24.99 38.66
C THR A 176 28.64 24.16 39.92
N ARG A 177 28.53 22.83 39.81
CA ARG A 177 28.43 21.93 40.97
C ARG A 177 29.71 21.87 41.80
N ALA A 178 30.89 22.03 41.19
CA ALA A 178 32.15 22.12 41.91
C ALA A 178 32.31 23.47 42.61
N ALA A 179 31.88 24.58 41.99
CA ALA A 179 31.87 25.92 42.56
C ALA A 179 30.94 25.98 43.78
N GLY A 180 29.66 25.60 43.65
CA GLY A 180 28.71 25.60 44.77
C GLY A 180 29.15 24.70 45.93
N ARG A 181 29.83 23.56 45.65
CA ARG A 181 30.44 22.73 46.71
C ARG A 181 31.58 23.45 47.45
N ARG A 182 32.40 24.24 46.74
CA ARG A 182 33.47 25.04 47.37
C ARG A 182 32.87 26.15 48.22
N GLU A 183 31.87 26.88 47.72
CA GLU A 183 31.18 27.95 48.45
C GLU A 183 30.51 27.43 49.73
N VAL A 184 29.75 26.33 49.66
CA VAL A 184 29.16 25.70 50.85
C VAL A 184 30.24 25.25 51.85
N SER A 185 31.39 24.75 51.38
CA SER A 185 32.49 24.39 52.27
C SER A 185 33.18 25.61 52.91
N ALA A 186 33.22 26.76 52.22
CA ALA A 186 33.78 28.00 52.73
C ALA A 186 32.85 28.64 53.78
N LEU A 187 31.56 28.77 53.47
CA LEU A 187 30.53 29.28 54.40
C LEU A 187 30.48 28.45 55.69
N ARG A 188 30.59 27.12 55.57
CA ARG A 188 30.66 26.25 56.74
C ARG A 188 31.92 26.47 57.58
N ALA A 189 33.07 26.66 56.94
CA ALA A 189 34.32 26.94 57.65
C ALA A 189 34.34 28.34 58.29
N GLU A 190 33.58 29.30 57.76
CA GLU A 190 33.34 30.62 58.33
C GLU A 190 32.45 30.50 59.59
N ALA A 191 31.29 29.84 59.49
CA ALA A 191 30.40 29.57 60.62
C ALA A 191 31.09 28.81 61.78
N GLU A 192 31.92 27.81 61.47
CA GLU A 192 32.69 27.05 62.46
C GLU A 192 33.74 27.92 63.20
N ARG A 193 34.22 29.02 62.58
CA ARG A 193 35.12 30.01 63.22
C ARG A 193 34.35 30.98 64.12
N GLU A 194 33.25 31.55 63.63
CA GLU A 194 32.40 32.48 64.41
C GLU A 194 31.93 31.84 65.73
N VAL A 195 31.51 30.56 65.67
CA VAL A 195 31.13 29.78 66.85
C VAL A 195 32.31 29.54 67.80
N ALA A 196 33.53 29.39 67.28
CA ALA A 196 34.72 29.25 68.12
C ALA A 196 35.10 30.57 68.82
N GLU A 197 35.01 31.70 68.12
CA GLU A 197 35.30 33.03 68.67
C GLU A 197 34.31 33.42 69.77
N LEU A 198 33.00 33.23 69.54
CA LEU A 198 31.96 33.47 70.54
C LEU A 198 32.14 32.64 71.82
N ARG A 199 32.62 31.39 71.69
CA ARG A 199 32.92 30.53 72.85
C ARG A 199 34.10 31.04 73.68
N VAL A 200 35.11 31.63 73.05
CA VAL A 200 36.27 32.23 73.76
C VAL A 200 35.84 33.48 74.52
N VAL A 201 34.98 34.32 73.95
CA VAL A 201 34.43 35.51 74.62
C VAL A 201 33.61 35.11 75.86
N ALA A 202 32.66 34.19 75.71
CA ALA A 202 31.82 33.73 76.82
C ALA A 202 32.64 33.08 77.96
N GLN A 203 33.71 32.34 77.65
CA GLN A 203 34.60 31.77 78.67
C GLN A 203 35.37 32.85 79.45
N ARG A 204 35.71 33.96 78.80
CA ARG A 204 36.41 35.09 79.42
C ARG A 204 35.51 35.84 80.40
N GLU A 205 34.28 36.16 80.00
CA GLU A 205 33.31 36.87 80.85
C GLU A 205 32.98 36.07 82.13
N VAL A 206 32.84 34.75 82.01
CA VAL A 206 32.66 33.84 83.17
C VAL A 206 33.89 33.83 84.10
N ALA A 207 35.10 34.02 83.58
CA ALA A 207 36.30 34.13 84.41
C ALA A 207 36.36 35.47 85.16
N GLU A 208 36.08 36.58 84.47
CA GLU A 208 36.06 37.93 85.05
C GLU A 208 34.99 38.04 86.16
N ALA A 209 33.80 37.45 85.97
CA ALA A 209 32.75 37.37 87.00
C ALA A 209 33.16 36.59 88.27
N ARG A 210 33.95 35.52 88.11
CA ARG A 210 34.47 34.73 89.25
C ARG A 210 35.53 35.49 90.04
N GLU A 211 36.37 36.28 89.37
CA GLU A 211 37.40 37.08 90.03
C GLU A 211 36.79 38.21 90.86
N ALA A 212 35.74 38.87 90.36
CA ALA A 212 34.97 39.88 91.10
C ALA A 212 34.36 39.30 92.40
N ALA A 213 33.73 38.11 92.32
CA ALA A 213 33.19 37.43 93.51
C ALA A 213 34.28 37.10 94.55
N ALA A 214 35.49 36.74 94.09
CA ALA A 214 36.63 36.45 94.96
C ALA A 214 37.32 37.69 95.57
N GLN A 215 36.97 38.91 95.13
CA GLN A 215 37.40 40.17 95.77
C GLN A 215 36.46 40.54 96.91
N LEU A 216 35.14 40.49 96.68
CA LEU A 216 34.10 40.80 97.68
C LEU A 216 34.26 39.98 98.97
N ALA A 217 34.67 38.71 98.85
CA ALA A 217 34.92 37.81 99.99
C ALA A 217 36.12 38.24 100.87
N ARG A 218 37.08 39.03 100.35
CA ARG A 218 38.28 39.47 101.11
C ARG A 218 38.00 40.74 101.91
N ASP A 219 37.17 41.63 101.37
CA ASP A 219 36.77 42.86 102.05
C ASP A 219 35.89 42.57 103.28
N THR A 220 35.04 41.53 103.20
CA THR A 220 34.24 41.06 104.35
C THR A 220 35.09 40.45 105.48
N GLU A 221 36.21 39.79 105.14
CA GLU A 221 37.13 39.22 106.15
C GLU A 221 37.88 40.33 106.90
N ARG A 222 38.28 41.39 106.18
CA ARG A 222 39.00 42.54 106.74
C ARG A 222 38.18 43.28 107.81
N GLY A 223 36.87 43.44 107.60
CA GLY A 223 35.97 44.10 108.55
C GLY A 223 35.83 43.39 109.90
N ARG A 224 36.06 42.06 109.96
CA ARG A 224 36.06 41.32 111.24
C ARG A 224 37.27 41.63 112.11
N VAL A 225 38.46 41.70 111.50
CA VAL A 225 39.73 41.87 112.22
C VAL A 225 39.81 43.23 112.92
N GLU A 226 39.19 44.27 112.35
CA GLU A 226 39.17 45.62 112.93
C GLU A 226 38.29 45.69 114.20
N PHE A 227 37.20 44.92 114.27
CA PHE A 227 36.30 44.83 115.43
C PHE A 227 36.97 44.15 116.65
N ASP A 228 37.72 43.07 116.43
CA ASP A 228 38.39 42.34 117.52
C ASP A 228 39.51 43.16 118.19
N ALA A 229 40.14 44.08 117.44
CA ALA A 229 41.20 44.95 117.94
C ALA A 229 40.70 46.02 118.94
N GLU A 230 39.44 46.46 118.84
CA GLU A 230 38.83 47.40 119.80
C GLU A 230 38.51 46.72 121.14
N ASN A 231 37.97 45.50 121.09
CA ASN A 231 37.64 44.70 122.29
C ASN A 231 38.88 44.38 123.14
N ALA A 232 40.06 44.25 122.51
CA ALA A 232 41.33 44.03 123.21
C ALA A 232 41.80 45.24 124.05
N ARG A 233 41.49 46.49 123.65
CA ARG A 233 41.95 47.69 124.35
C ARG A 233 41.27 47.88 125.70
N SER A 234 39.96 47.67 125.76
CA SER A 234 39.17 47.79 127.00
C SER A 234 39.56 46.77 128.08
N ARG A 235 40.24 45.68 127.71
CA ARG A 235 40.76 44.66 128.66
C ARG A 235 42.12 45.03 129.26
N ALA A 236 42.87 45.95 128.64
CA ALA A 236 44.21 46.32 129.08
C ALA A 236 44.21 47.28 130.28
N GLU A 237 43.17 48.11 130.44
CA GLU A 237 43.04 49.00 131.61
C GLU A 237 42.72 48.23 132.89
N LEU A 238 41.87 47.19 132.80
CA LEU A 238 41.52 46.31 133.92
C LEU A 238 42.70 45.47 134.44
N ALA A 239 43.77 45.33 133.64
CA ALA A 239 44.90 44.45 133.95
C ALA A 239 45.94 45.07 134.89
N ARG A 240 45.97 46.40 135.07
CA ARG A 240 46.93 47.08 135.97
C ARG A 240 46.60 46.90 137.44
N ASP A 241 45.32 46.85 137.80
CA ASP A 241 44.89 46.71 139.21
C ASP A 241 45.11 45.29 139.76
N LEU A 242 45.30 44.30 138.89
CA LEU A 242 45.64 42.91 139.25
C LEU A 242 47.15 42.69 139.50
N GLU A 243 48.00 43.64 139.15
CA GLU A 243 49.46 43.48 139.21
C GLU A 243 50.02 43.46 140.64
N GLN A 244 49.28 43.99 141.63
CA GLN A 244 49.65 43.87 143.05
C GLN A 244 49.37 42.46 143.65
N GLY A 245 48.56 41.62 142.99
CA GLY A 245 48.36 40.22 143.39
C GLY A 245 49.36 39.23 142.76
N ARG A 246 50.19 39.68 141.80
CA ARG A 246 51.01 38.78 140.97
C ARG A 246 52.17 38.10 141.68
N THR A 247 52.69 38.66 142.77
CA THR A 247 53.83 38.07 143.51
C THR A 247 53.50 36.78 144.26
N GLU A 248 52.22 36.50 144.54
CA GLU A 248 51.80 35.22 145.13
C GLU A 248 51.46 34.21 144.02
N LEU A 249 51.02 34.68 142.86
CA LEU A 249 50.66 33.88 141.68
C LEU A 249 51.88 33.28 140.94
N GLU A 250 53.09 33.82 141.12
CA GLU A 250 54.32 33.27 140.52
C GLU A 250 54.61 31.82 140.93
N ARG A 251 54.10 31.37 142.10
CA ARG A 251 54.31 30.00 142.58
C ARG A 251 53.34 28.99 141.95
N ASP A 252 52.09 29.39 141.73
CA ASP A 252 51.06 28.54 141.10
C ASP A 252 51.22 28.46 139.57
N ILE A 253 51.83 29.48 138.96
CA ILE A 253 52.14 29.53 137.51
C ILE A 253 53.11 28.41 137.09
N ALA A 254 53.92 27.86 138.00
CA ALA A 254 54.80 26.72 137.70
C ALA A 254 53.99 25.44 137.42
N ASP A 255 53.02 25.13 138.28
CA ASP A 255 52.23 23.90 138.20
C ASP A 255 51.10 24.01 137.15
N GLN A 256 50.52 25.19 136.97
CA GLN A 256 49.48 25.42 135.94
C GLN A 256 50.03 25.41 134.50
N ARG A 257 51.32 25.67 134.29
CA ARG A 257 51.93 25.64 132.94
C ARG A 257 51.98 24.24 132.34
N GLU A 258 52.19 23.20 133.14
CA GLU A 258 52.19 21.82 132.64
C GLU A 258 50.76 21.33 132.37
N ALA A 259 49.78 21.74 133.19
CA ALA A 259 48.37 21.49 132.92
C ALA A 259 47.90 22.16 131.61
N LEU A 260 48.23 23.46 131.43
CA LEU A 260 47.91 24.19 130.20
C LEU A 260 48.63 23.65 128.96
N ARG A 261 49.83 23.05 129.10
CA ARG A 261 50.50 22.37 128.00
C ARG A 261 49.71 21.14 127.55
N ILE A 262 49.25 20.32 128.50
CA ILE A 262 48.42 19.14 128.22
C ILE A 262 47.07 19.54 127.62
N ASP A 263 46.40 20.57 128.16
CA ASP A 263 45.12 21.06 127.65
C ASP A 263 45.25 21.72 126.27
N THR A 264 46.35 22.42 125.97
CA THR A 264 46.57 22.99 124.63
C THR A 264 47.01 21.95 123.61
N GLU A 265 47.76 20.92 124.00
CA GLU A 265 48.03 19.75 123.14
C GLU A 265 46.73 18.97 122.86
N ALA A 266 45.86 18.79 123.86
CA ALA A 266 44.54 18.17 123.70
C ALA A 266 43.60 19.02 122.83
N ALA A 267 43.55 20.34 123.01
CA ALA A 267 42.72 21.24 122.21
C ALA A 267 43.21 21.33 120.76
N ASN A 268 44.53 21.36 120.53
CA ASN A 268 45.09 21.31 119.17
C ASN A 268 44.86 19.94 118.50
N ALA A 269 44.93 18.84 119.24
CA ALA A 269 44.58 17.51 118.73
C ALA A 269 43.08 17.40 118.41
N ALA A 270 42.20 17.99 119.23
CA ALA A 270 40.77 18.07 118.97
C ALA A 270 40.46 18.92 117.74
N LEU A 271 41.06 20.10 117.60
CA LEU A 271 40.90 20.98 116.44
C LEU A 271 41.49 20.36 115.17
N ALA A 272 42.60 19.62 115.26
CA ALA A 272 43.15 18.84 114.15
C ALA A 272 42.20 17.69 113.75
N ALA A 273 41.61 16.98 114.71
CA ALA A 273 40.62 15.94 114.44
C ALA A 273 39.32 16.52 113.84
N GLU A 274 38.88 17.68 114.31
CA GLU A 274 37.68 18.39 113.81
C GLU A 274 37.90 18.97 112.41
N THR A 275 39.06 19.57 112.13
CA THR A 275 39.41 20.02 110.77
C THR A 275 39.68 18.86 109.81
N GLN A 276 40.23 17.74 110.27
CA GLN A 276 40.35 16.52 109.47
C GLN A 276 38.97 15.89 109.20
N ARG A 277 38.06 15.95 110.18
CA ARG A 277 36.67 15.49 110.04
C ARG A 277 35.88 16.37 109.08
N ALA A 278 35.96 17.69 109.21
CA ALA A 278 35.33 18.64 108.30
C ALA A 278 35.88 18.52 106.86
N ARG A 279 37.18 18.23 106.70
CA ARG A 279 37.76 17.88 105.38
C ARG A 279 37.24 16.56 104.85
N ALA A 280 37.19 15.51 105.66
CA ALA A 280 36.64 14.21 105.26
C ALA A 280 35.13 14.29 104.92
N GLU A 281 34.37 15.12 105.64
CA GLU A 281 32.95 15.39 105.37
C GLU A 281 32.77 16.22 104.09
N LEU A 282 33.64 17.19 103.82
CA LEU A 282 33.65 17.96 102.56
C LEU A 282 34.11 17.10 101.35
N ASP A 283 35.13 16.26 101.53
CA ASP A 283 35.59 15.31 100.50
C ASP A 283 34.51 14.25 100.23
N ALA A 284 33.79 13.78 101.26
CA ALA A 284 32.66 12.88 101.11
C ALA A 284 31.46 13.56 100.43
N ALA A 285 31.13 14.81 100.79
CA ALA A 285 30.08 15.59 100.15
C ALA A 285 30.40 15.87 98.68
N THR A 286 31.60 16.36 98.37
CA THR A 286 32.01 16.63 96.97
C THR A 286 32.18 15.35 96.15
N ALA A 287 32.52 14.20 96.77
CA ALA A 287 32.45 12.90 96.12
C ALA A 287 31.00 12.45 95.85
N ALA A 288 30.08 12.69 96.79
CA ALA A 288 28.66 12.41 96.63
C ALA A 288 28.04 13.29 95.52
N ASP A 289 28.31 14.59 95.50
CA ASP A 289 27.84 15.52 94.46
C ASP A 289 28.38 15.14 93.08
N ARG A 290 29.66 14.75 92.99
CA ARG A 290 30.25 14.24 91.74
C ARG A 290 29.61 12.92 91.30
N ALA A 291 29.29 12.03 92.23
CA ALA A 291 28.62 10.77 91.94
C ALA A 291 27.16 10.98 91.50
N ALA A 292 26.45 11.92 92.12
CA ALA A 292 25.10 12.35 91.73
C ALA A 292 25.11 12.97 90.32
N LEU A 293 26.00 13.93 90.05
CA LEU A 293 26.14 14.54 88.73
C LEU A 293 26.58 13.52 87.66
N ALA A 294 27.40 12.53 88.01
CA ALA A 294 27.75 11.42 87.12
C ALA A 294 26.54 10.52 86.83
N GLN A 295 25.67 10.26 87.82
CA GLN A 295 24.42 9.52 87.60
C GLN A 295 23.41 10.33 86.76
N GLU A 296 23.23 11.62 87.03
CA GLU A 296 22.35 12.51 86.25
C GLU A 296 22.80 12.61 84.80
N THR A 297 24.10 12.81 84.55
CA THR A 297 24.64 12.87 83.17
C THR A 297 24.59 11.51 82.46
N ALA A 298 24.73 10.39 83.18
CA ALA A 298 24.51 9.06 82.62
C ALA A 298 23.03 8.81 82.29
N ALA A 299 22.11 9.20 83.18
CA ALA A 299 20.67 9.09 82.96
C ALA A 299 20.19 9.95 81.80
N ALA A 300 20.67 11.20 81.69
CA ALA A 300 20.38 12.09 80.57
C ALA A 300 20.89 11.53 79.23
N ARG A 301 22.09 10.93 79.21
CA ARG A 301 22.62 10.25 78.01
C ARG A 301 21.78 9.04 77.63
N ALA A 302 21.43 8.17 78.58
CA ALA A 302 20.58 7.00 78.32
C ALA A 302 19.17 7.40 77.82
N ALA A 303 18.60 8.48 78.35
CA ALA A 303 17.34 9.05 77.88
C ALA A 303 17.45 9.55 76.42
N LEU A 304 18.49 10.32 76.09
CA LEU A 304 18.74 10.80 74.72
C LEU A 304 19.02 9.65 73.74
N GLU A 305 19.79 8.63 74.14
CA GLU A 305 20.00 7.43 73.32
C GLU A 305 18.68 6.69 73.05
N THR A 306 17.81 6.61 74.05
CA THR A 306 16.47 6.02 73.91
C THR A 306 15.59 6.85 72.97
N GLU A 307 15.58 8.18 73.10
CA GLU A 307 14.82 9.05 72.20
C GLU A 307 15.35 8.98 70.76
N ILE A 308 16.66 8.99 70.55
CA ILE A 308 17.28 8.83 69.22
C ILE A 308 16.91 7.47 68.61
N ALA A 309 16.91 6.39 69.40
CA ALA A 309 16.49 5.08 68.94
C ALA A 309 15.00 5.05 68.55
N GLN A 310 14.12 5.66 69.36
CA GLN A 310 12.69 5.77 69.06
C GLN A 310 12.43 6.61 67.80
N ARG A 311 13.12 7.74 67.63
CA ARG A 311 13.01 8.59 66.42
C ARG A 311 13.50 7.87 65.16
N ARG A 312 14.59 7.10 65.25
CA ARG A 312 15.07 6.28 64.13
C ARG A 312 14.08 5.18 63.75
N ALA A 313 13.54 4.45 64.73
CA ALA A 313 12.53 3.42 64.49
C ALA A 313 11.24 4.01 63.89
N ALA A 314 10.80 5.18 64.34
CA ALA A 314 9.67 5.90 63.76
C ALA A 314 9.92 6.26 62.28
N LEU A 315 11.07 6.87 61.97
CA LEU A 315 11.46 7.23 60.60
C LEU A 315 11.63 6.00 59.68
N GLU A 316 12.16 4.89 60.19
CA GLU A 316 12.21 3.61 59.43
C GLU A 316 10.80 3.07 59.13
N THR A 317 9.87 3.21 60.07
CA THR A 317 8.48 2.79 59.90
C THR A 317 7.74 3.70 58.90
N GLU A 318 7.94 5.02 58.98
CA GLU A 318 7.41 5.99 58.02
C GLU A 318 7.98 5.75 56.61
N ALA A 319 9.28 5.50 56.48
CA ALA A 319 9.91 5.16 55.21
C ALA A 319 9.43 3.82 54.63
N ALA A 320 9.18 2.82 55.47
CA ALA A 320 8.59 1.55 55.05
C ALA A 320 7.13 1.73 54.56
N ASN A 321 6.32 2.50 55.29
CA ASN A 321 4.95 2.81 54.92
C ASN A 321 4.88 3.61 53.60
N ALA A 322 5.76 4.61 53.42
CA ALA A 322 5.85 5.38 52.18
C ALA A 322 6.25 4.51 50.98
N ARG A 323 7.18 3.57 51.15
CA ARG A 323 7.56 2.59 50.11
C ARG A 323 6.39 1.67 49.76
N ALA A 324 5.70 1.12 50.76
CA ALA A 324 4.55 0.24 50.54
C ALA A 324 3.37 0.98 49.84
N ALA A 325 3.16 2.25 50.15
CA ALA A 325 2.18 3.10 49.47
C ALA A 325 2.55 3.28 47.98
N LEU A 326 3.79 3.68 47.69
CA LEU A 326 4.29 3.83 46.31
C LEU A 326 4.26 2.51 45.51
N GLU A 327 4.58 1.38 46.14
CA GLU A 327 4.45 0.05 45.51
C GLU A 327 2.99 -0.28 45.17
N SER A 328 2.04 0.07 46.04
CA SER A 328 0.60 -0.10 45.80
C SER A 328 0.07 0.81 44.69
N GLU A 329 0.50 2.07 44.64
CA GLU A 329 0.18 3.02 43.56
C GLU A 329 0.73 2.55 42.22
N LEU A 330 1.99 2.10 42.20
CA LEU A 330 2.65 1.60 40.99
C LEU A 330 2.08 0.25 40.53
N ALA A 331 1.58 -0.58 41.45
CA ALA A 331 0.81 -1.79 41.13
C ALA A 331 -0.57 -1.46 40.53
N ARG A 332 -1.29 -0.47 41.07
CA ARG A 332 -2.56 0.03 40.49
C ARG A 332 -2.35 0.56 39.09
N ALA A 333 -1.42 1.51 38.91
CA ALA A 333 -1.11 2.07 37.60
C ALA A 333 -0.78 0.98 36.57
N ARG A 334 -0.01 -0.06 36.96
CA ARG A 334 0.25 -1.21 36.06
C ARG A 334 -1.01 -2.01 35.72
N ALA A 335 -1.94 -2.21 36.66
CA ALA A 335 -3.20 -2.90 36.42
C ALA A 335 -4.15 -2.08 35.53
N ASP A 336 -4.19 -0.76 35.73
CA ASP A 336 -4.99 0.18 34.94
C ASP A 336 -4.48 0.17 33.48
N TRP A 337 -3.18 0.35 33.26
CA TRP A 337 -2.54 0.25 31.93
C TRP A 337 -2.72 -1.11 31.26
N GLN A 338 -2.71 -2.22 32.02
CA GLN A 338 -3.02 -3.55 31.48
C GLN A 338 -4.49 -3.65 31.03
N THR A 339 -5.41 -3.02 31.75
CA THR A 339 -6.84 -2.99 31.44
C THR A 339 -7.13 -2.12 30.23
N GLU A 340 -6.49 -0.95 30.12
CA GLU A 340 -6.55 -0.09 28.93
C GLU A 340 -5.99 -0.81 27.70
N LEU A 341 -4.83 -1.46 27.81
CA LEU A 341 -4.22 -2.24 26.72
C LEU A 341 -5.10 -3.43 26.29
N ALA A 342 -5.75 -4.11 27.25
CA ALA A 342 -6.70 -5.18 26.93
C ALA A 342 -7.96 -4.65 26.23
N THR A 343 -8.46 -3.49 26.67
CA THR A 343 -9.64 -2.83 26.08
C THR A 343 -9.34 -2.35 24.66
N ALA A 344 -8.20 -1.69 24.43
CA ALA A 344 -7.77 -1.26 23.11
C ALA A 344 -7.55 -2.43 22.15
N ARG A 345 -6.96 -3.54 22.62
CA ARG A 345 -6.82 -4.78 21.83
C ARG A 345 -8.18 -5.42 21.51
N GLY A 346 -9.13 -5.39 22.45
CA GLY A 346 -10.49 -5.87 22.24
C GLY A 346 -11.26 -5.05 21.19
N ALA A 347 -11.14 -3.71 21.26
CA ALA A 347 -11.73 -2.80 20.28
C ALA A 347 -11.16 -3.04 18.87
N LEU A 348 -9.82 -3.08 18.74
CA LEU A 348 -9.17 -3.35 17.45
C LEU A 348 -9.53 -4.73 16.88
N ALA A 349 -9.67 -5.76 17.75
CA ALA A 349 -10.11 -7.08 17.31
C ALA A 349 -11.57 -7.06 16.80
N ALA A 350 -12.45 -6.28 17.44
CA ALA A 350 -13.83 -6.10 16.98
C ALA A 350 -13.89 -5.34 15.65
N GLU A 351 -13.11 -4.28 15.48
CA GLU A 351 -12.98 -3.52 14.22
C GLU A 351 -12.48 -4.40 13.05
N ILE A 352 -11.53 -5.29 13.31
CA ILE A 352 -11.03 -6.26 12.32
C ILE A 352 -12.12 -7.27 11.94
N GLU A 353 -12.91 -7.76 12.89
CA GLU A 353 -14.02 -8.69 12.60
C GLU A 353 -15.18 -7.99 11.87
N THR A 354 -15.51 -6.74 12.18
CA THR A 354 -16.52 -5.98 11.41
C THR A 354 -16.05 -5.73 9.98
N ALA A 355 -14.80 -5.29 9.79
CA ALA A 355 -14.26 -5.05 8.45
C ALA A 355 -14.17 -6.35 7.61
N ARG A 356 -13.93 -7.50 8.24
CA ARG A 356 -14.00 -8.82 7.57
C ARG A 356 -15.42 -9.17 7.17
N ALA A 357 -16.39 -8.99 8.06
CA ALA A 357 -17.80 -9.29 7.79
C ALA A 357 -18.37 -8.38 6.67
N GLU A 358 -17.98 -7.10 6.64
CA GLU A 358 -18.30 -6.16 5.57
C GLU A 358 -17.68 -6.61 4.24
N LEU A 359 -16.39 -6.96 4.21
CA LEU A 359 -15.72 -7.44 3.00
C LEU A 359 -16.30 -8.77 2.47
N ASP A 360 -16.67 -9.70 3.35
CA ASP A 360 -17.33 -10.95 2.95
C ASP A 360 -18.74 -10.68 2.40
N ALA A 361 -19.47 -9.71 2.96
CA ALA A 361 -20.76 -9.28 2.44
C ALA A 361 -20.64 -8.60 1.07
N GLU A 362 -19.66 -7.72 0.86
CA GLU A 362 -19.35 -7.11 -0.43
C GLU A 362 -18.97 -8.16 -1.49
N GLN A 363 -18.11 -9.12 -1.14
CA GLN A 363 -17.75 -10.23 -2.03
C GLN A 363 -18.96 -11.10 -2.38
N SER A 364 -19.85 -11.37 -1.42
CA SER A 364 -21.09 -12.13 -1.66
C SER A 364 -22.04 -11.36 -2.58
N ALA A 365 -22.19 -10.06 -2.38
CA ALA A 365 -23.01 -9.20 -3.23
C ALA A 365 -22.45 -9.11 -4.66
N ALA A 366 -21.13 -8.92 -4.81
CA ALA A 366 -20.46 -8.90 -6.10
C ALA A 366 -20.59 -10.23 -6.88
N ARG A 367 -20.48 -11.38 -6.18
CA ARG A 367 -20.74 -12.70 -6.80
C ARG A 367 -22.19 -12.83 -7.25
N SER A 368 -23.16 -12.46 -6.40
CA SER A 368 -24.58 -12.52 -6.75
C SER A 368 -24.94 -11.59 -7.93
N ALA A 369 -24.31 -10.42 -8.03
CA ALA A 369 -24.48 -9.50 -9.15
C ALA A 369 -23.93 -10.11 -10.45
N LEU A 370 -22.70 -10.67 -10.41
CA LEU A 370 -22.10 -11.33 -11.56
C LEU A 370 -22.89 -12.57 -12.02
N GLU A 371 -23.45 -13.35 -11.09
CA GLU A 371 -24.34 -14.48 -11.40
C GLU A 371 -25.64 -14.00 -12.07
N ALA A 372 -26.21 -12.88 -11.63
CA ALA A 372 -27.38 -12.27 -12.26
C ALA A 372 -27.07 -11.73 -13.67
N GLU A 373 -25.94 -11.04 -13.87
CA GLU A 373 -25.48 -10.60 -15.19
C GLU A 373 -25.25 -11.77 -16.15
N GLN A 374 -24.62 -12.85 -15.68
CA GLN A 374 -24.44 -14.08 -16.47
C GLN A 374 -25.78 -14.74 -16.81
N ALA A 375 -26.76 -14.73 -15.92
CA ALA A 375 -28.11 -15.24 -16.20
C ALA A 375 -28.84 -14.38 -17.24
N ILE A 376 -28.75 -13.05 -17.14
CA ILE A 376 -29.31 -12.12 -18.12
C ILE A 376 -28.67 -12.35 -19.49
N ALA A 377 -27.33 -12.43 -19.57
CA ALA A 377 -26.61 -12.67 -20.82
C ALA A 377 -26.95 -14.04 -21.44
N ARG A 378 -27.09 -15.10 -20.63
CA ARG A 378 -27.54 -16.42 -21.12
C ARG A 378 -28.96 -16.38 -21.66
N ASN A 379 -29.89 -15.74 -20.95
CA ASN A 379 -31.28 -15.62 -21.41
C ASN A 379 -31.39 -14.78 -22.68
N ALA A 380 -30.57 -13.73 -22.83
CA ALA A 380 -30.49 -12.95 -24.07
C ALA A 380 -30.00 -13.81 -25.24
N LEU A 381 -28.89 -14.53 -25.09
CA LEU A 381 -28.35 -15.44 -26.11
C LEU A 381 -29.31 -16.60 -26.45
N GLU A 382 -30.04 -17.13 -25.46
CA GLU A 382 -31.03 -18.19 -25.69
C GLU A 382 -32.26 -17.64 -26.45
N ASN A 383 -32.70 -16.42 -26.14
CA ASN A 383 -33.74 -15.73 -26.89
C ASN A 383 -33.28 -15.44 -28.35
N GLU A 384 -32.08 -14.90 -28.56
CA GLU A 384 -31.49 -14.66 -29.89
C GLU A 384 -31.35 -15.95 -30.71
N LEU A 385 -30.92 -17.05 -30.08
CA LEU A 385 -30.86 -18.36 -30.71
C LEU A 385 -32.27 -18.87 -31.06
N SER A 386 -33.28 -18.57 -30.23
CA SER A 386 -34.67 -18.96 -30.48
C SER A 386 -35.29 -18.18 -31.64
N THR A 387 -35.05 -16.86 -31.74
CA THR A 387 -35.52 -16.04 -32.86
C THR A 387 -34.78 -16.40 -34.14
N ALA A 388 -33.45 -16.61 -34.12
CA ALA A 388 -32.70 -17.08 -35.28
C ALA A 388 -33.16 -18.46 -35.77
N LYS A 389 -33.54 -19.38 -34.86
CA LYS A 389 -34.15 -20.66 -35.24
C LYS A 389 -35.55 -20.47 -35.82
N ALA A 390 -36.35 -19.54 -35.29
CA ALA A 390 -37.70 -19.27 -35.76
C ALA A 390 -37.70 -18.61 -37.15
N THR A 391 -36.81 -17.65 -37.41
CA THR A 391 -36.66 -17.03 -38.74
C THR A 391 -36.19 -18.06 -39.76
N LEU A 392 -35.15 -18.85 -39.45
CA LEU A 392 -34.62 -19.86 -40.37
C LEU A 392 -35.64 -21.01 -40.61
N ALA A 393 -36.47 -21.34 -39.62
CA ALA A 393 -37.61 -22.24 -39.81
C ALA A 393 -38.72 -21.64 -40.69
N ALA A 394 -38.99 -20.33 -40.57
CA ALA A 394 -39.94 -19.62 -41.43
C ALA A 394 -39.44 -19.49 -42.87
N GLU A 395 -38.15 -19.23 -43.08
CA GLU A 395 -37.49 -19.25 -44.39
C GLU A 395 -37.57 -20.65 -45.03
N LEU A 396 -37.29 -21.71 -44.27
CA LEU A 396 -37.46 -23.09 -44.73
C LEU A 396 -38.92 -23.45 -45.04
N ALA A 397 -39.88 -22.91 -44.28
CA ALA A 397 -41.30 -23.10 -44.55
C ALA A 397 -41.73 -22.36 -45.82
N ALA A 398 -41.32 -21.10 -46.01
CA ALA A 398 -41.60 -20.31 -47.20
C ALA A 398 -40.95 -20.91 -48.46
N ALA A 399 -39.71 -21.42 -48.37
CA ALA A 399 -39.06 -22.13 -49.47
C ALA A 399 -39.76 -23.45 -49.81
N ARG A 400 -40.31 -24.16 -48.82
CA ARG A 400 -41.15 -25.35 -49.04
C ARG A 400 -42.50 -24.99 -49.66
N GLU A 401 -43.20 -23.96 -49.17
CA GLU A 401 -44.44 -23.50 -49.79
C GLU A 401 -44.22 -23.02 -51.22
N ALA A 402 -43.11 -22.34 -51.52
CA ALA A 402 -42.75 -21.96 -52.88
C ALA A 402 -42.56 -23.20 -53.78
N HIS A 403 -41.78 -24.18 -53.35
CA HIS A 403 -41.60 -25.43 -54.12
C HIS A 403 -42.87 -26.29 -54.21
N ASP A 404 -43.69 -26.34 -53.16
CA ASP A 404 -44.98 -27.03 -53.17
C ASP A 404 -45.99 -26.28 -54.07
N ALA A 405 -45.92 -24.95 -54.15
CA ALA A 405 -46.69 -24.15 -55.09
C ALA A 405 -46.23 -24.40 -56.54
N GLU A 406 -44.92 -24.42 -56.82
CA GLU A 406 -44.35 -24.80 -58.12
C GLU A 406 -44.76 -26.23 -58.52
N LEU A 407 -44.63 -27.20 -57.60
CA LEU A 407 -45.08 -28.58 -57.81
C LEU A 407 -46.59 -28.67 -58.00
N SER A 408 -47.38 -27.87 -57.28
CA SER A 408 -48.84 -27.81 -57.45
C SER A 408 -49.21 -27.19 -58.79
N GLY A 409 -48.46 -26.19 -59.28
CA GLY A 409 -48.64 -25.56 -60.58
C GLY A 409 -48.27 -26.52 -61.72
N ALA A 410 -47.10 -27.18 -61.62
CA ALA A 410 -46.69 -28.22 -62.55
C ALA A 410 -47.67 -29.41 -62.57
N ARG A 411 -48.17 -29.83 -61.40
CA ARG A 411 -49.24 -30.84 -61.29
C ARG A 411 -50.56 -30.32 -61.85
N ALA A 412 -50.92 -29.05 -61.63
CA ALA A 412 -52.14 -28.44 -62.14
C ALA A 412 -52.13 -28.45 -63.67
N VAL A 413 -51.01 -28.03 -64.28
CA VAL A 413 -50.75 -28.12 -65.74
C VAL A 413 -50.85 -29.57 -66.21
N PHE A 414 -50.13 -30.52 -65.57
CA PHE A 414 -50.26 -31.94 -65.91
C PHE A 414 -51.70 -32.47 -65.75
N THR A 415 -52.46 -32.00 -64.77
CA THR A 415 -53.87 -32.38 -64.60
C THR A 415 -54.78 -31.70 -65.61
N THR A 416 -54.54 -30.48 -66.07
CA THR A 416 -55.32 -29.88 -67.16
C THR A 416 -54.98 -30.52 -68.50
N GLU A 417 -53.73 -30.86 -68.77
CA GLU A 417 -53.33 -31.65 -69.94
C GLU A 417 -53.94 -33.06 -69.91
N THR A 418 -53.83 -33.77 -68.78
CA THR A 418 -54.43 -35.12 -68.67
C THR A 418 -55.94 -35.09 -68.56
N THR A 419 -56.59 -34.03 -68.04
CA THR A 419 -58.06 -33.90 -68.09
C THR A 419 -58.58 -33.40 -69.43
N THR A 420 -57.80 -32.68 -70.24
CA THR A 420 -58.17 -32.41 -71.65
C THR A 420 -57.96 -33.63 -72.53
N ALA A 421 -56.87 -34.39 -72.34
CA ALA A 421 -56.69 -35.69 -73.00
C ALA A 421 -57.76 -36.70 -72.56
N ARG A 422 -58.09 -36.72 -71.25
CA ARG A 422 -59.14 -37.59 -70.70
C ARG A 422 -60.54 -37.13 -71.08
N SER A 423 -60.83 -35.83 -71.18
CA SER A 423 -62.14 -35.36 -71.65
C SER A 423 -62.31 -35.61 -73.15
N ALA A 424 -61.24 -35.54 -73.95
CA ALA A 424 -61.27 -36.02 -75.34
C ALA A 424 -61.60 -37.53 -75.39
N LEU A 425 -60.86 -38.36 -74.67
CA LEU A 425 -61.11 -39.80 -74.55
C LEU A 425 -62.47 -40.15 -73.93
N GLU A 426 -62.97 -39.33 -73.00
CA GLU A 426 -64.26 -39.51 -72.34
C GLU A 426 -65.40 -38.99 -73.22
N THR A 427 -65.15 -38.05 -74.13
CA THR A 427 -66.09 -37.71 -75.21
C THR A 427 -66.19 -38.87 -76.20
N GLU A 428 -65.08 -39.50 -76.58
CA GLU A 428 -65.08 -40.74 -77.37
C GLU A 428 -65.77 -41.90 -76.62
N LEU A 429 -65.47 -42.09 -75.34
CA LEU A 429 -66.06 -43.15 -74.50
C LEU A 429 -67.52 -42.90 -74.12
N THR A 430 -68.00 -41.65 -74.05
CA THR A 430 -69.42 -41.34 -73.85
C THR A 430 -70.20 -41.39 -75.17
N GLN A 431 -69.57 -41.13 -76.32
CA GLN A 431 -70.15 -41.51 -77.60
C GLN A 431 -70.28 -43.05 -77.72
N ALA A 432 -69.26 -43.80 -77.31
CA ALA A 432 -69.30 -45.27 -77.30
C ALA A 432 -70.24 -45.85 -76.21
N ARG A 433 -70.31 -45.25 -75.01
CA ARG A 433 -71.23 -45.67 -73.94
C ARG A 433 -72.65 -45.21 -74.16
N GLY A 434 -72.90 -44.05 -74.76
CA GLY A 434 -74.24 -43.66 -75.20
C GLY A 434 -74.82 -44.70 -76.18
N ALA A 435 -73.97 -45.32 -76.99
CA ALA A 435 -74.33 -46.45 -77.84
C ALA A 435 -74.49 -47.79 -77.09
N GLN A 436 -73.98 -47.97 -75.87
CA GLN A 436 -74.18 -49.18 -75.03
C GLN A 436 -75.23 -49.03 -73.92
N GLU A 437 -75.39 -47.87 -73.29
CA GLU A 437 -76.41 -47.65 -72.27
C GLU A 437 -77.81 -47.60 -72.89
N THR A 438 -77.92 -47.23 -74.17
CA THR A 438 -79.12 -47.47 -74.97
C THR A 438 -79.42 -48.97 -75.16
N GLU A 439 -78.41 -49.85 -75.11
CA GLU A 439 -78.60 -51.32 -75.07
C GLU A 439 -78.86 -51.84 -73.64
N LEU A 440 -78.24 -51.26 -72.61
CA LEU A 440 -78.22 -51.80 -71.24
C LEU A 440 -79.35 -51.25 -70.34
N ALA A 441 -79.81 -50.03 -70.56
CA ALA A 441 -81.03 -49.52 -69.92
C ALA A 441 -82.28 -50.33 -70.34
N ALA A 442 -82.27 -50.89 -71.56
CA ALA A 442 -83.27 -51.86 -72.02
C ALA A 442 -83.22 -53.19 -71.25
N ALA A 443 -82.13 -53.50 -70.54
CA ALA A 443 -81.98 -54.72 -69.74
C ALA A 443 -82.22 -54.50 -68.24
N LYS A 444 -81.75 -53.39 -67.66
CA LYS A 444 -81.75 -53.19 -66.20
C LYS A 444 -83.11 -52.89 -65.58
N ALA A 445 -84.02 -52.29 -66.35
CA ALA A 445 -85.42 -52.09 -65.96
C ALA A 445 -86.16 -53.41 -65.64
N ALA A 446 -85.56 -54.57 -65.97
CA ALA A 446 -86.10 -55.89 -65.65
C ALA A 446 -85.71 -56.43 -64.25
N TRP A 447 -84.78 -55.81 -63.50
CA TRP A 447 -84.19 -56.44 -62.30
C TRP A 447 -84.47 -55.75 -60.96
N GLU A 448 -84.49 -54.41 -60.90
CA GLU A 448 -84.58 -53.66 -59.62
C GLU A 448 -85.97 -53.75 -58.93
N ALA A 449 -86.89 -54.53 -59.48
CA ALA A 449 -88.17 -54.89 -58.85
C ALA A 449 -88.04 -55.93 -57.71
N GLU A 450 -86.86 -56.51 -57.45
CA GLU A 450 -86.73 -57.71 -56.59
C GLU A 450 -86.22 -57.51 -55.13
N GLU A 451 -85.34 -56.55 -54.81
CA GLU A 451 -84.48 -56.68 -53.59
C GLU A 451 -84.96 -56.00 -52.28
N THR A 452 -85.66 -54.86 -52.30
CA THR A 452 -85.76 -53.94 -51.14
C THR A 452 -86.54 -54.44 -49.91
N ALA A 453 -87.07 -55.67 -49.92
CA ALA A 453 -87.96 -56.22 -48.92
C ALA A 453 -87.32 -56.73 -47.60
N ALA A 454 -86.03 -56.48 -47.31
CA ALA A 454 -85.24 -57.39 -46.45
C ALA A 454 -84.66 -56.90 -45.09
N ARG A 455 -84.46 -55.61 -44.80
CA ARG A 455 -83.37 -55.19 -43.85
C ARG A 455 -83.71 -54.67 -42.43
N GLU A 456 -84.95 -54.38 -42.05
CA GLU A 456 -85.24 -53.43 -40.95
C GLU A 456 -85.25 -53.96 -39.47
N SER A 457 -84.53 -55.04 -39.10
CA SER A 457 -84.97 -55.88 -37.95
C SER A 457 -84.05 -56.17 -36.73
N TRP A 458 -82.88 -55.52 -36.49
CA TRP A 458 -81.76 -56.25 -35.80
C TRP A 458 -80.98 -55.72 -34.54
N ALA A 459 -81.29 -54.61 -33.82
CA ALA A 459 -80.49 -54.22 -32.63
C ALA A 459 -81.18 -53.29 -31.58
N ALA A 460 -80.76 -53.35 -30.29
CA ALA A 460 -81.16 -52.35 -29.26
C ALA A 460 -80.33 -52.23 -27.93
N GLU A 461 -80.03 -53.31 -27.20
CA GLU A 461 -80.40 -53.37 -25.76
C GLU A 461 -79.44 -52.91 -24.63
N LEU A 462 -78.10 -52.89 -24.79
CA LEU A 462 -77.23 -53.49 -23.74
C LEU A 462 -76.29 -52.56 -22.90
N GLN A 463 -76.77 -51.77 -21.92
CA GLN A 463 -75.88 -51.02 -20.97
C GLN A 463 -76.52 -50.66 -19.58
N SER A 464 -75.73 -50.64 -18.47
CA SER A 464 -76.18 -50.20 -17.11
C SER A 464 -75.06 -49.83 -16.09
N ALA A 465 -75.42 -49.56 -14.82
CA ALA A 465 -74.72 -48.85 -13.71
C ALA A 465 -73.53 -49.57 -12.99
N ARG A 466 -72.87 -48.92 -12.01
CA ARG A 466 -71.59 -49.38 -11.40
C ARG A 466 -71.07 -48.84 -10.03
N GLU A 467 -71.55 -47.74 -9.45
CA GLU A 467 -70.62 -46.66 -9.07
C GLU A 467 -70.16 -46.46 -7.60
N SER A 468 -71.00 -46.59 -6.56
CA SER A 468 -70.89 -45.72 -5.36
C SER A 468 -70.29 -46.34 -4.06
N LEU A 469 -69.09 -45.89 -3.60
CA LEU A 469 -68.51 -46.21 -2.27
C LEU A 469 -67.27 -45.34 -1.87
N ALA A 470 -67.33 -44.33 -0.96
CA ALA A 470 -66.13 -43.46 -0.69
C ALA A 470 -65.95 -42.54 0.58
N ALA A 471 -66.68 -42.62 1.73
CA ALA A 471 -66.93 -41.39 2.55
C ALA A 471 -66.43 -41.17 4.04
N GLU A 472 -65.72 -42.04 4.78
CA GLU A 472 -65.80 -42.04 6.28
C GLU A 472 -64.63 -41.50 7.19
N LEU A 473 -63.56 -40.85 6.71
CA LEU A 473 -62.24 -40.84 7.42
C LEU A 473 -61.81 -39.64 8.34
N ALA A 474 -62.68 -38.73 8.83
CA ALA A 474 -62.26 -37.35 9.19
C ALA A 474 -62.14 -36.89 10.69
N ALA A 475 -62.45 -37.68 11.72
CA ALA A 475 -62.97 -37.11 13.00
C ALA A 475 -62.07 -36.98 14.27
N ALA A 476 -60.77 -37.27 14.27
CA ALA A 476 -60.05 -37.66 15.53
C ALA A 476 -58.93 -36.75 16.09
N ARG A 477 -58.95 -35.41 15.93
CA ARG A 477 -57.77 -34.54 16.24
C ARG A 477 -57.90 -33.45 17.34
N ALA A 478 -59.00 -33.35 18.09
CA ALA A 478 -59.34 -32.11 18.82
C ALA A 478 -59.13 -32.06 20.37
N GLU A 479 -58.59 -33.09 21.03
CA GLU A 479 -58.73 -33.25 22.50
C GLU A 479 -57.48 -32.88 23.34
N SER A 480 -56.37 -32.45 22.74
CA SER A 480 -55.05 -32.43 23.41
C SER A 480 -54.64 -31.13 24.13
N GLU A 481 -55.32 -30.00 23.93
CA GLU A 481 -54.74 -28.67 24.24
C GLU A 481 -55.07 -28.09 25.64
N GLN A 482 -55.92 -28.73 26.45
CA GLN A 482 -56.58 -28.05 27.58
C GLN A 482 -55.86 -28.12 28.95
N GLN A 483 -54.74 -28.84 29.11
CA GLN A 483 -54.23 -29.24 30.45
C GLN A 483 -53.08 -28.40 31.06
N ILE A 484 -52.54 -27.40 30.36
CA ILE A 484 -51.28 -26.74 30.78
C ILE A 484 -51.48 -25.47 31.66
N ALA A 485 -52.70 -24.95 31.78
CA ALA A 485 -52.94 -23.59 32.31
C ALA A 485 -53.03 -23.42 33.86
N GLN A 486 -53.02 -24.49 34.67
CA GLN A 486 -53.53 -24.42 36.07
C GLN A 486 -52.49 -24.38 37.22
N ALA A 487 -51.18 -24.32 36.95
CA ALA A 487 -50.16 -24.65 37.96
C ALA A 487 -49.29 -23.49 38.51
N ARG A 488 -49.63 -22.20 38.30
CA ARG A 488 -48.73 -21.06 38.62
C ARG A 488 -49.31 -19.89 39.45
N ALA A 489 -50.36 -20.12 40.25
CA ALA A 489 -51.12 -19.02 40.89
C ALA A 489 -51.08 -18.92 42.43
N THR A 490 -50.43 -19.84 43.17
CA THR A 490 -50.62 -19.94 44.65
C THR A 490 -49.34 -20.22 45.45
N LEU A 491 -48.40 -19.26 45.50
CA LEU A 491 -47.39 -19.19 46.58
C LEU A 491 -46.79 -17.78 46.75
N ALA A 492 -47.61 -16.82 47.20
CA ALA A 492 -47.15 -15.49 47.59
C ALA A 492 -47.11 -15.34 49.12
N SER A 493 -46.06 -14.67 49.63
CA SER A 493 -46.09 -13.69 50.73
C SER A 493 -47.01 -13.95 51.94
N ASP A 494 -46.53 -14.53 53.05
CA ASP A 494 -47.27 -14.42 54.35
C ASP A 494 -46.53 -14.75 55.67
N VAL A 495 -45.24 -14.42 55.87
CA VAL A 495 -44.55 -14.69 57.18
C VAL A 495 -43.81 -13.48 57.79
N GLU A 496 -42.48 -13.48 57.91
CA GLU A 496 -41.84 -12.96 59.15
C GLU A 496 -41.66 -11.41 59.22
N ARG A 497 -42.74 -10.71 59.54
CA ARG A 497 -42.81 -9.26 59.82
C ARG A 497 -42.44 -8.85 61.27
N GLU A 498 -42.07 -9.80 62.12
CA GLU A 498 -42.11 -9.67 63.60
C GLU A 498 -40.74 -9.69 64.31
N ARG A 499 -39.70 -8.99 63.80
CA ARG A 499 -38.38 -8.89 64.48
C ARG A 499 -37.69 -7.51 64.43
N THR A 500 -38.36 -6.51 64.99
CA THR A 500 -37.70 -5.28 65.51
C THR A 500 -37.80 -5.22 67.05
N ASP A 501 -37.06 -4.28 67.66
CA ASP A 501 -37.39 -3.64 68.95
C ASP A 501 -37.01 -4.24 70.32
N VAL A 502 -35.89 -4.97 70.48
CA VAL A 502 -35.30 -5.22 71.84
C VAL A 502 -33.76 -5.07 71.91
N ALA A 503 -33.20 -3.91 71.51
CA ALA A 503 -31.75 -3.68 71.59
C ALA A 503 -31.31 -2.21 71.83
N ARG A 504 -32.13 -1.38 72.49
CA ARG A 504 -31.88 0.09 72.59
C ARG A 504 -31.85 0.67 74.02
N GLU A 505 -31.77 -0.14 75.08
CA GLU A 505 -31.91 0.34 76.49
C GLU A 505 -30.77 -0.01 77.47
N ALA A 506 -29.59 -0.43 77.01
CA ALA A 506 -28.61 -1.11 77.86
C ALA A 506 -27.38 -0.31 78.38
N ALA A 507 -27.27 1.02 78.20
CA ALA A 507 -26.02 1.74 78.57
C ALA A 507 -26.15 3.20 79.08
N ARG A 508 -27.33 3.65 79.55
CA ARG A 508 -27.58 5.05 79.95
C ARG A 508 -27.01 5.49 81.33
N ILE A 509 -26.08 4.76 81.95
CA ILE A 509 -25.72 4.94 83.38
C ILE A 509 -24.20 4.83 83.66
N ARG A 510 -23.37 5.61 82.95
CA ARG A 510 -21.95 5.87 83.31
C ARG A 510 -21.50 7.29 83.00
N ALA A 511 -22.29 8.28 83.44
CA ALA A 511 -22.06 9.70 83.16
C ALA A 511 -21.77 10.58 84.40
N GLU A 512 -21.77 10.03 85.63
CA GLU A 512 -22.01 10.83 86.85
C GLU A 512 -20.99 10.64 88.00
N LEU A 513 -19.72 10.28 87.74
CA LEU A 513 -18.74 10.12 88.84
C LEU A 513 -17.28 10.50 88.50
N ALA A 514 -17.06 11.66 87.86
CA ALA A 514 -15.71 12.21 87.64
C ALA A 514 -15.62 13.74 87.80
N ALA A 515 -16.66 14.40 88.32
CA ALA A 515 -16.80 15.86 88.31
C ALA A 515 -16.50 16.58 89.66
N GLU A 516 -16.10 15.85 90.71
CA GLU A 516 -15.94 16.42 92.06
C GLU A 516 -14.48 16.64 92.52
N GLN A 517 -13.47 16.29 91.70
CA GLN A 517 -12.05 16.35 92.11
C GLN A 517 -11.29 17.61 91.63
N GLN A 518 -11.97 18.71 91.32
CA GLN A 518 -11.34 19.92 90.77
C GLN A 518 -11.03 21.04 91.80
N THR A 519 -11.66 21.05 92.98
CA THR A 519 -11.98 22.33 93.66
C THR A 519 -11.21 22.68 94.95
N THR A 520 -10.21 21.91 95.38
CA THR A 520 -9.51 22.17 96.67
C THR A 520 -7.99 22.38 96.60
N ALA A 521 -7.32 22.05 95.48
CA ALA A 521 -5.85 22.19 95.37
C ALA A 521 -5.36 23.60 94.97
N ALA A 522 -6.22 24.42 94.34
CA ALA A 522 -5.79 25.65 93.66
C ALA A 522 -5.51 26.87 94.56
N ARG A 523 -5.94 26.85 95.84
CA ARG A 523 -6.04 28.10 96.63
C ARG A 523 -4.85 28.41 97.55
N LEU A 524 -3.94 27.47 97.77
CA LEU A 524 -2.78 27.63 98.68
C LEU A 524 -1.41 27.76 97.96
N ALA A 525 -1.39 27.66 96.63
CA ALA A 525 -0.19 27.83 95.81
C ALA A 525 0.10 29.30 95.44
N HIS A 526 -0.91 30.17 95.49
CA HIS A 526 -0.86 31.51 94.90
C HIS A 526 0.02 32.51 95.68
N GLU A 527 -0.08 32.51 97.02
CA GLU A 527 0.53 33.57 97.86
C GLU A 527 2.03 33.36 98.13
N LYS A 528 2.55 32.13 97.99
CA LYS A 528 3.99 31.85 98.12
C LYS A 528 4.78 32.06 96.81
N SER A 529 4.12 32.10 95.66
CA SER A 529 4.82 32.39 94.40
C SER A 529 5.21 33.87 94.26
N GLU A 530 4.48 34.79 94.91
CA GLU A 530 4.53 36.23 94.59
C GLU A 530 5.76 37.00 95.12
N GLN A 531 6.53 36.41 96.04
CA GLN A 531 7.77 37.00 96.58
C GLN A 531 9.03 36.26 96.13
N ALA A 532 8.94 34.95 95.88
CA ALA A 532 9.99 34.22 95.16
C ALA A 532 10.11 34.73 93.71
N SER A 533 8.97 35.06 93.08
CA SER A 533 8.94 35.55 91.70
C SER A 533 9.64 36.88 91.48
N ARG A 534 9.79 37.77 92.47
CA ARG A 534 10.40 39.10 92.22
C ARG A 534 11.93 39.05 92.15
N LEU A 535 12.56 38.28 93.02
CA LEU A 535 14.02 38.09 93.01
C LEU A 535 14.46 37.03 91.98
N LEU A 536 13.59 36.06 91.65
CA LEU A 536 13.76 35.29 90.42
C LEU A 536 13.60 36.20 89.20
N ALA A 537 12.56 37.04 89.11
CA ALA A 537 12.33 37.90 87.95
C ALA A 537 13.49 38.84 87.63
N GLU A 538 14.20 39.44 88.60
CA GLU A 538 15.36 40.29 88.28
C GLU A 538 16.57 39.48 87.73
N ALA A 539 16.80 38.26 88.24
CA ALA A 539 17.85 37.36 87.74
C ALA A 539 17.45 36.64 86.43
N GLU A 540 16.16 36.36 86.25
CA GLU A 540 15.54 35.86 85.03
C GLU A 540 15.47 36.97 83.97
N GLN A 541 15.31 38.24 84.34
CA GLN A 541 15.33 39.38 83.43
C GLN A 541 16.75 39.64 82.92
N ALA A 542 17.76 39.66 83.78
CA ALA A 542 19.15 39.75 83.32
C ALA A 542 19.59 38.55 82.44
N ARG A 543 18.98 37.36 82.65
CA ARG A 543 19.17 36.20 81.77
C ARG A 543 18.36 36.30 80.48
N ALA A 544 17.12 36.77 80.54
CA ALA A 544 16.26 36.97 79.38
C ALA A 544 16.79 38.10 78.47
N ASP A 545 17.39 39.15 79.04
CA ASP A 545 18.06 40.20 78.29
C ASP A 545 19.29 39.61 77.55
N LEU A 546 20.13 38.82 78.22
CA LEU A 546 21.25 38.13 77.57
C LEU A 546 20.78 37.09 76.53
N ASP A 547 19.74 36.31 76.84
CA ASP A 547 19.16 35.32 75.93
C ASP A 547 18.46 36.00 74.74
N THR A 548 17.90 37.21 74.89
CA THR A 548 17.34 38.00 73.78
C THR A 548 18.43 38.66 72.94
N GLU A 549 19.57 39.08 73.51
CA GLU A 549 20.73 39.52 72.71
C GLU A 549 21.38 38.36 71.94
N LEU A 550 21.50 37.18 72.57
CA LEU A 550 21.98 35.96 71.92
C LEU A 550 20.98 35.41 70.90
N ALA A 551 19.66 35.52 71.14
CA ALA A 551 18.64 35.21 70.15
C ALA A 551 18.67 36.21 69.00
N ALA A 552 18.74 37.51 69.26
CA ALA A 552 18.82 38.53 68.21
C ALA A 552 20.04 38.33 67.30
N ARG A 553 21.22 38.03 67.86
CA ARG A 553 22.42 37.71 67.07
C ARG A 553 22.34 36.37 66.34
N ARG A 554 21.64 35.37 66.88
CA ARG A 554 21.34 34.11 66.16
C ARG A 554 20.36 34.36 65.02
N ASP A 555 19.27 35.07 65.26
CA ASP A 555 18.28 35.44 64.26
C ASP A 555 18.87 36.30 63.14
N GLU A 556 19.82 37.20 63.45
CA GLU A 556 20.56 38.02 62.48
C GLU A 556 21.51 37.16 61.64
N ALA A 557 22.32 36.30 62.28
CA ALA A 557 23.15 35.34 61.57
C ALA A 557 22.33 34.35 60.72
N GLU A 558 21.23 33.82 61.24
CA GLU A 558 20.32 32.92 60.51
C GLU A 558 19.67 33.63 59.31
N LYS A 559 19.30 34.91 59.42
CA LYS A 559 18.84 35.71 58.26
C LYS A 559 19.94 35.91 57.22
N ASP A 560 21.18 36.16 57.63
CA ASP A 560 22.31 36.30 56.71
C ASP A 560 22.66 34.97 56.02
N TYR A 561 22.66 33.86 56.75
CA TYR A 561 22.83 32.52 56.18
C TYR A 561 21.65 32.12 55.27
N LEU A 562 20.41 32.47 55.62
CA LEU A 562 19.24 32.27 54.75
C LEU A 562 19.32 33.12 53.47
N THR A 563 19.76 34.37 53.58
CA THR A 563 19.89 35.27 52.42
C THR A 563 20.99 34.76 51.48
N LYS A 564 22.19 34.46 52.00
CA LYS A 564 23.28 33.83 51.23
C LYS A 564 22.86 32.48 50.62
N HIS A 565 22.04 31.69 51.33
CA HIS A 565 21.52 30.43 50.79
C HIS A 565 20.49 30.64 49.68
N GLN A 566 19.61 31.64 49.81
CA GLN A 566 18.65 32.02 48.76
C GLN A 566 19.36 32.59 47.52
N GLU A 567 20.41 33.39 47.69
CA GLU A 567 21.24 33.88 46.59
C GLU A 567 21.97 32.75 45.86
N ALA A 568 22.55 31.78 46.60
CA ALA A 568 23.17 30.58 46.03
C ALA A 568 22.14 29.65 45.36
N ALA A 569 20.91 29.56 45.90
CA ALA A 569 19.82 28.82 45.28
C ALA A 569 19.34 29.51 43.98
N ALA A 570 19.24 30.84 43.97
CA ALA A 570 18.85 31.61 42.80
C ALA A 570 19.92 31.56 41.69
N SER A 571 21.22 31.62 42.04
CA SER A 571 22.30 31.49 41.06
C SER A 571 22.36 30.08 40.46
N THR A 572 22.27 29.04 41.30
CA THR A 572 22.23 27.65 40.81
C THR A 572 20.98 27.34 39.99
N GLN A 573 19.81 27.89 40.36
CA GLN A 573 18.60 27.79 39.54
C GLN A 573 18.80 28.47 38.17
N LYS A 574 19.36 29.68 38.13
CA LYS A 574 19.65 30.39 36.87
C LYS A 574 20.56 29.59 35.94
N TYR A 575 21.59 28.92 36.46
CA TYR A 575 22.45 28.05 35.66
C TYR A 575 21.73 26.78 35.16
N LEU A 576 20.80 26.22 35.95
CA LEU A 576 19.95 25.11 35.51
C LEU A 576 18.95 25.56 34.43
N ASP A 577 18.39 26.76 34.54
CA ASP A 577 17.49 27.35 33.55
C ASP A 577 18.23 27.67 32.24
N GLU A 578 19.45 28.21 32.29
CA GLU A 578 20.31 28.42 31.12
C GLU A 578 20.75 27.09 30.46
N ALA A 579 21.14 26.09 31.26
CA ALA A 579 21.51 24.77 30.74
C ALA A 579 20.32 24.02 30.11
N THR A 580 19.11 24.16 30.69
CA THR A 580 17.89 23.58 30.10
C THR A 580 17.44 24.35 28.85
N ALA A 581 17.58 25.68 28.79
CA ALA A 581 17.35 26.45 27.57
C ALA A 581 18.28 26.03 26.43
N GLN A 582 19.58 25.86 26.70
CA GLN A 582 20.55 25.36 25.72
C GLN A 582 20.22 23.93 25.25
N LEU A 583 19.75 23.06 26.16
CA LEU A 583 19.31 21.71 25.81
C LEU A 583 18.05 21.73 24.92
N GLN A 584 17.10 22.63 25.21
CA GLN A 584 15.89 22.82 24.39
C GLN A 584 16.26 23.34 23.00
N GLU A 585 17.12 24.34 22.88
CA GLU A 585 17.61 24.86 21.59
C GLU A 585 18.33 23.76 20.78
N ALA A 586 19.20 22.98 21.42
CA ALA A 586 19.86 21.84 20.79
C ALA A 586 18.86 20.76 20.32
N SER A 587 17.79 20.53 21.09
CA SER A 587 16.73 19.60 20.71
C SER A 587 15.89 20.11 19.53
N ALA A 588 15.66 21.42 19.46
CA ALA A 588 14.95 22.06 18.36
C ALA A 588 15.76 22.00 17.06
N ARG A 589 17.06 22.33 17.10
CA ARG A 589 17.99 22.15 15.96
C ARG A 589 18.09 20.69 15.51
N ALA A 590 18.12 19.75 16.46
CA ALA A 590 18.09 18.32 16.13
C ALA A 590 16.76 17.87 15.51
N ALA A 591 15.63 18.50 15.85
CA ALA A 591 14.34 18.26 15.20
C ALA A 591 14.29 18.87 13.78
N GLU A 592 14.82 20.09 13.60
CA GLU A 592 14.96 20.73 12.28
C GLU A 592 15.84 19.89 11.34
N LYS A 593 17.01 19.42 11.81
CA LYS A 593 17.90 18.54 11.03
C LYS A 593 17.27 17.19 10.70
N ARG A 594 16.38 16.65 11.55
CA ARG A 594 15.58 15.45 11.23
C ARG A 594 14.53 15.72 10.17
N ALA A 595 13.84 16.86 10.22
CA ALA A 595 12.89 17.26 9.19
C ALA A 595 13.58 17.54 7.84
N GLU A 596 14.80 18.07 7.85
CA GLU A 596 15.64 18.22 6.65
C GLU A 596 16.02 16.86 6.05
N VAL A 597 16.46 15.90 6.88
CA VAL A 597 16.74 14.50 6.51
C VAL A 597 15.51 13.81 5.90
N GLU A 598 14.35 13.91 6.55
CA GLU A 598 13.08 13.35 6.06
C GLU A 598 12.65 14.00 4.74
N LYS A 599 12.84 15.33 4.61
CA LYS A 599 12.58 16.06 3.37
C LYS A 599 13.51 15.63 2.22
N LEU A 600 14.81 15.43 2.48
CA LEU A 600 15.76 14.95 1.46
C LEU A 600 15.38 13.55 0.97
N GLN A 601 15.02 12.64 1.88
CA GLN A 601 14.58 11.29 1.53
C GLN A 601 13.25 11.28 0.77
N THR A 602 12.24 12.03 1.24
CA THR A 602 10.92 12.08 0.58
C THR A 602 10.97 12.76 -0.79
N VAL A 603 11.73 13.85 -0.94
CA VAL A 603 11.95 14.51 -2.24
C VAL A 603 12.74 13.60 -3.19
N GLY A 604 13.86 13.02 -2.75
CA GLY A 604 14.67 12.13 -3.58
C GLY A 604 13.91 10.88 -4.07
N ILE A 605 13.10 10.27 -3.19
CA ILE A 605 12.23 9.14 -3.57
C ILE A 605 11.12 9.57 -4.54
N ALA A 606 10.54 10.77 -4.36
CA ALA A 606 9.51 11.28 -5.26
C ALA A 606 10.07 11.64 -6.65
N GLU A 607 11.29 12.19 -6.70
CA GLU A 607 12.00 12.54 -7.93
C GLU A 607 12.41 11.28 -8.71
N ALA A 608 13.02 10.30 -8.02
CA ALA A 608 13.36 8.99 -8.58
C ALA A 608 12.13 8.23 -9.14
N LYS A 609 10.98 8.33 -8.46
CA LYS A 609 9.70 7.78 -8.97
C LYS A 609 9.23 8.48 -10.24
N ARG A 610 9.24 9.83 -10.27
CA ARG A 610 8.85 10.59 -11.48
C ARG A 610 9.70 10.22 -12.67
N ILE A 611 11.02 10.21 -12.52
CA ILE A 611 11.96 9.82 -13.60
C ILE A 611 11.64 8.41 -14.11
N SER A 612 11.36 7.46 -13.21
CA SER A 612 10.95 6.09 -13.57
C SER A 612 9.59 6.03 -14.28
N GLU A 613 8.61 6.84 -13.88
CA GLU A 613 7.26 6.90 -14.45
C GLU A 613 7.24 7.59 -15.82
N ASP A 614 7.98 8.70 -15.97
CA ASP A 614 8.15 9.44 -17.21
C ASP A 614 8.89 8.58 -18.25
N ALA A 615 10.02 7.98 -17.87
CA ALA A 615 10.78 7.08 -18.74
C ALA A 615 9.98 5.83 -19.16
N ARG A 616 9.17 5.27 -18.25
CA ARG A 616 8.25 4.17 -18.58
C ARG A 616 7.17 4.61 -19.58
N THR A 617 6.67 5.83 -19.47
CA THR A 617 5.68 6.39 -20.39
C THR A 617 6.29 6.62 -21.77
N GLU A 618 7.51 7.15 -21.83
CA GLU A 618 8.26 7.35 -23.08
C GLU A 618 8.62 6.02 -23.76
N ALA A 619 9.16 5.05 -23.01
CA ALA A 619 9.46 3.71 -23.48
C ALA A 619 8.23 2.98 -24.05
N GLN A 620 7.09 3.06 -23.35
CA GLN A 620 5.82 2.50 -23.85
C GLN A 620 5.32 3.20 -25.11
N LYS A 621 5.52 4.52 -25.23
CA LYS A 621 5.16 5.27 -26.42
C LYS A 621 6.02 4.85 -27.61
N ALA A 622 7.34 4.77 -27.44
CA ALA A 622 8.27 4.35 -28.50
C ALA A 622 7.92 2.96 -29.07
N VAL A 623 7.61 1.98 -28.20
CA VAL A 623 7.18 0.64 -28.65
C VAL A 623 5.83 0.69 -29.37
N ARG A 624 4.84 1.44 -28.87
CA ARG A 624 3.53 1.58 -29.54
C ARG A 624 3.62 2.24 -30.91
N ASP A 625 4.40 3.30 -31.04
CA ASP A 625 4.60 4.04 -32.30
C ASP A 625 5.33 3.16 -33.34
N ALA A 626 6.29 2.33 -32.89
CA ALA A 626 6.97 1.33 -33.71
C ALA A 626 6.05 0.17 -34.11
N GLU A 627 5.24 -0.38 -33.20
CA GLU A 627 4.24 -1.41 -33.53
C GLU A 627 3.19 -0.93 -34.53
N ALA A 628 2.71 0.32 -34.38
CA ALA A 628 1.77 0.92 -35.31
C ALA A 628 2.39 1.08 -36.71
N SER A 629 3.66 1.53 -36.76
CA SER A 629 4.42 1.66 -38.01
C SER A 629 4.70 0.29 -38.66
N ALA A 630 5.04 -0.72 -37.86
CA ALA A 630 5.25 -2.10 -38.32
C ALA A 630 3.97 -2.71 -38.90
N LYS A 631 2.82 -2.53 -38.23
CA LYS A 631 1.49 -2.94 -38.75
C LYS A 631 1.17 -2.26 -40.08
N ARG A 632 1.48 -0.96 -40.20
CA ARG A 632 1.27 -0.19 -41.42
C ARG A 632 2.15 -0.70 -42.59
N ILE A 633 3.44 -0.94 -42.36
CA ILE A 633 4.36 -1.52 -43.37
C ILE A 633 3.82 -2.88 -43.87
N VAL A 634 3.36 -3.75 -42.97
CA VAL A 634 2.78 -5.05 -43.34
C VAL A 634 1.45 -4.88 -44.10
N SER A 635 0.62 -3.90 -43.76
CA SER A 635 -0.63 -3.60 -44.49
C SER A 635 -0.36 -3.08 -45.90
N GLU A 636 0.53 -2.10 -46.04
CA GLU A 636 0.95 -1.53 -47.32
C GLU A 636 1.53 -2.63 -48.24
N ALA A 637 2.37 -3.52 -47.72
CA ALA A 637 2.90 -4.67 -48.46
C ALA A 637 1.84 -5.73 -48.81
N GLN A 638 0.82 -5.94 -47.97
CA GLN A 638 -0.31 -6.83 -48.28
C GLN A 638 -1.21 -6.26 -49.39
N GLU A 639 -1.43 -4.95 -49.41
CA GLU A 639 -2.17 -4.27 -50.47
C GLU A 639 -1.42 -4.32 -51.81
N GLN A 640 -0.11 -4.01 -51.80
CA GLN A 640 0.76 -4.16 -52.97
C GLN A 640 0.79 -5.61 -53.49
N ALA A 641 0.90 -6.60 -52.59
CA ALA A 641 0.84 -8.01 -52.98
C ALA A 641 -0.51 -8.39 -53.63
N ARG A 642 -1.64 -7.85 -53.14
CA ARG A 642 -2.96 -8.06 -53.78
C ARG A 642 -3.03 -7.40 -55.15
N ALA A 643 -2.47 -6.20 -55.31
CA ALA A 643 -2.42 -5.51 -56.59
C ALA A 643 -1.59 -6.28 -57.65
N LEU A 644 -0.42 -6.81 -57.26
CA LEU A 644 0.40 -7.65 -58.14
C LEU A 644 -0.31 -8.94 -58.56
N ILE A 645 -1.05 -9.59 -57.64
CA ILE A 645 -1.86 -10.77 -57.96
C ILE A 645 -2.99 -10.41 -58.93
N ALA A 646 -3.73 -9.32 -58.69
CA ALA A 646 -4.82 -8.88 -59.57
C ALA A 646 -4.31 -8.54 -60.98
N GLU A 647 -3.19 -7.82 -61.10
CA GLU A 647 -2.58 -7.53 -62.40
C GLU A 647 -2.12 -8.82 -63.11
N ALA A 648 -1.60 -9.80 -62.37
CA ALA A 648 -1.25 -11.10 -62.91
C ALA A 648 -2.47 -11.89 -63.38
N GLU A 649 -3.58 -11.87 -62.63
CA GLU A 649 -4.85 -12.51 -63.01
C GLU A 649 -5.43 -11.89 -64.28
N ASP A 650 -5.40 -10.55 -64.43
CA ASP A 650 -5.80 -9.85 -65.66
C ASP A 650 -4.93 -10.25 -66.86
N ARG A 651 -3.60 -10.33 -66.67
CA ARG A 651 -2.66 -10.79 -67.71
C ARG A 651 -2.89 -12.27 -68.07
N LEU A 652 -3.16 -13.13 -67.09
CA LEU A 652 -3.53 -14.54 -67.31
C LEU A 652 -4.87 -14.69 -68.04
N ALA A 653 -5.85 -13.82 -67.75
CA ALA A 653 -7.12 -13.80 -68.46
C ALA A 653 -6.92 -13.43 -69.94
N LYS A 654 -6.07 -12.44 -70.25
CA LYS A 654 -5.70 -12.10 -71.63
C LYS A 654 -5.03 -13.27 -72.36
N ILE A 655 -4.05 -13.92 -71.73
CA ILE A 655 -3.38 -15.11 -72.30
C ILE A 655 -4.38 -16.25 -72.56
N ARG A 656 -5.37 -16.46 -71.68
CA ARG A 656 -6.46 -17.44 -71.91
C ARG A 656 -7.35 -17.07 -73.09
N VAL A 657 -7.78 -15.81 -73.19
CA VAL A 657 -8.60 -15.34 -74.31
C VAL A 657 -7.85 -15.46 -75.64
N GLU A 658 -6.55 -15.13 -75.68
CA GLU A 658 -5.70 -15.32 -76.85
C GLU A 658 -5.57 -16.81 -77.24
N ARG A 659 -5.33 -17.68 -76.25
CA ARG A 659 -5.26 -19.15 -76.41
C ARG A 659 -6.57 -19.74 -76.92
N GLU A 660 -7.71 -19.31 -76.39
CA GLU A 660 -9.06 -19.74 -76.80
C GLU A 660 -9.42 -19.20 -78.19
N ALA A 661 -9.06 -17.96 -78.52
CA ALA A 661 -9.23 -17.40 -79.85
C ALA A 661 -8.39 -18.14 -80.91
N VAL A 662 -7.13 -18.50 -80.59
CA VAL A 662 -6.27 -19.33 -81.45
C VAL A 662 -6.86 -20.72 -81.63
N ALA A 663 -7.29 -21.38 -80.54
CA ALA A 663 -7.91 -22.70 -80.61
C ALA A 663 -9.21 -22.68 -81.44
N GLY A 664 -10.11 -21.73 -81.17
CA GLY A 664 -11.39 -21.56 -81.87
C GLY A 664 -11.25 -21.17 -83.34
N TYR A 665 -10.24 -20.37 -83.70
CA TYR A 665 -9.92 -20.06 -85.10
C TYR A 665 -9.54 -21.33 -85.88
N PHE A 666 -8.72 -22.21 -85.30
CA PHE A 666 -8.34 -23.46 -85.95
C PHE A 666 -9.44 -24.53 -85.92
N GLU A 667 -10.28 -24.57 -84.89
CA GLU A 667 -11.48 -25.42 -84.89
C GLU A 667 -12.51 -24.94 -85.92
N GLY A 668 -12.69 -23.63 -86.09
CA GLY A 668 -13.50 -23.03 -87.15
C GLY A 668 -12.98 -23.34 -88.56
N LEU A 669 -11.66 -23.28 -88.79
CA LEU A 669 -11.04 -23.73 -90.03
C LEU A 669 -11.26 -25.22 -90.29
N ARG A 670 -11.14 -26.08 -89.25
CA ARG A 670 -11.41 -27.52 -89.34
C ARG A 670 -12.88 -27.80 -89.65
N GLY A 671 -13.80 -27.05 -89.06
CA GLY A 671 -15.24 -27.13 -89.28
C GLY A 671 -15.68 -26.69 -90.68
N LEU A 672 -15.15 -25.56 -91.17
CA LEU A 672 -15.36 -25.10 -92.55
C LEU A 672 -14.90 -26.13 -93.60
N LEU A 673 -13.84 -26.88 -93.29
CA LEU A 673 -13.31 -27.90 -94.18
C LEU A 673 -14.02 -29.26 -94.09
N ALA A 674 -14.49 -29.65 -92.91
CA ALA A 674 -15.41 -30.78 -92.78
C ALA A 674 -16.80 -30.50 -93.39
N GLY A 675 -17.23 -29.23 -93.38
CA GLY A 675 -18.49 -28.77 -93.97
C GLY A 675 -18.47 -28.66 -95.50
N ALA A 676 -17.30 -28.60 -96.14
CA ALA A 676 -17.16 -28.41 -97.58
C ALA A 676 -17.65 -29.60 -98.44
N ASP A 677 -17.98 -30.74 -97.82
CA ASP A 677 -18.40 -31.98 -98.51
C ASP A 677 -19.94 -32.21 -98.50
N LYS A 678 -20.75 -31.27 -97.96
CA LYS A 678 -22.23 -31.31 -98.00
C LYS A 678 -22.87 -29.91 -98.11
N LEU A 679 -23.86 -29.75 -98.99
CA LEU A 679 -24.57 -28.48 -99.22
C LEU A 679 -26.10 -28.63 -99.17
N ALA A 680 -26.76 -27.58 -98.63
CA ALA A 680 -28.17 -27.12 -98.73
C ALA A 680 -28.96 -27.04 -97.39
N PRO A 681 -29.97 -26.14 -97.24
CA PRO A 681 -29.85 -24.67 -97.24
C PRO A 681 -30.74 -23.90 -96.20
N VAL A 682 -30.59 -22.56 -96.07
CA VAL A 682 -31.49 -21.55 -95.39
C VAL A 682 -31.43 -21.54 -93.83
N HIS A 683 -31.48 -20.45 -93.03
CA HIS A 683 -31.89 -19.02 -93.17
C HIS A 683 -30.92 -18.05 -92.40
N ASP A 684 -31.22 -16.74 -92.42
CA ASP A 684 -30.54 -15.57 -91.81
C ASP A 684 -30.32 -15.68 -90.27
N ASP A 685 -29.44 -14.93 -89.59
CA ASP A 685 -29.31 -13.46 -89.55
C ASP A 685 -28.03 -13.02 -88.78
N PHE A 686 -27.35 -11.93 -89.18
CA PHE A 686 -26.24 -11.33 -88.41
C PHE A 686 -25.92 -9.87 -88.84
N PRO A 687 -25.95 -8.88 -87.92
CA PRO A 687 -25.67 -7.47 -88.23
C PRO A 687 -24.20 -7.06 -88.03
N VAL A 688 -23.78 -6.07 -88.83
CA VAL A 688 -22.46 -5.41 -88.92
C VAL A 688 -22.71 -3.99 -89.52
N PRO A 689 -21.91 -2.92 -89.33
CA PRO A 689 -20.82 -2.62 -88.38
C PRO A 689 -21.08 -1.33 -87.54
N ALA A 690 -20.10 -0.88 -86.74
CA ALA A 690 -19.57 0.50 -86.83
C ALA A 690 -18.21 0.64 -86.12
N ASP A 691 -17.36 1.51 -86.67
CA ASP A 691 -16.03 1.93 -86.21
C ASP A 691 -16.13 3.42 -85.86
N GLU A 692 -15.49 3.95 -84.79
CA GLU A 692 -15.07 5.37 -84.73
C GLU A 692 -14.17 5.75 -83.51
N ALA A 693 -12.97 6.20 -83.86
CA ALA A 693 -12.11 7.28 -83.32
C ALA A 693 -12.16 7.79 -81.84
N ALA A 694 -10.95 8.03 -81.29
CA ALA A 694 -10.66 8.89 -80.12
C ALA A 694 -10.45 10.39 -80.51
N PRO A 695 -10.35 11.35 -79.56
CA PRO A 695 -9.00 11.73 -79.04
C PRO A 695 -8.89 12.32 -77.59
N GLU A 696 -7.63 12.35 -77.09
CA GLU A 696 -6.91 13.30 -76.19
C GLU A 696 -7.69 14.34 -75.31
N ALA A 697 -7.57 14.36 -73.95
CA ALA A 697 -6.62 15.12 -73.06
C ALA A 697 -7.12 16.56 -72.66
N GLU A 698 -6.68 17.33 -71.63
CA GLU A 698 -5.59 17.36 -70.60
C GLU A 698 -6.15 17.92 -69.23
N ALA A 699 -5.76 17.45 -68.02
CA ALA A 699 -4.82 18.02 -67.00
C ALA A 699 -5.35 19.00 -65.89
N GLU A 700 -4.88 18.78 -64.62
CA GLU A 700 -4.68 19.71 -63.46
C GLU A 700 -5.85 20.57 -62.88
N ALA A 701 -5.92 21.02 -61.60
CA ALA A 701 -5.33 20.67 -60.29
C ALA A 701 -6.07 21.48 -59.15
N ASP A 702 -5.93 21.07 -57.86
CA ASP A 702 -6.11 21.85 -56.59
C ASP A 702 -7.43 22.64 -56.29
N ALA A 703 -7.84 22.98 -55.05
CA ALA A 703 -7.58 22.51 -53.67
C ALA A 703 -8.60 23.19 -52.68
N GLU A 704 -8.55 22.84 -51.38
CA GLU A 704 -9.12 23.57 -50.20
C GLU A 704 -10.68 23.64 -50.05
N ALA A 705 -11.25 23.01 -49.01
CA ALA A 705 -11.64 23.58 -47.69
C ALA A 705 -13.14 24.01 -47.66
N GLU A 706 -13.92 24.01 -46.56
CA GLU A 706 -13.64 23.89 -45.12
C GLU A 706 -14.91 23.42 -44.34
N GLU A 707 -14.71 23.00 -43.07
CA GLU A 707 -15.64 23.00 -41.92
C GLU A 707 -16.98 22.19 -41.82
N LEU A 708 -17.06 21.52 -40.66
CA LEU A 708 -18.19 20.95 -39.90
C LEU A 708 -19.09 22.06 -39.25
N PRO A 709 -20.07 21.83 -38.34
CA PRO A 709 -20.66 20.59 -37.79
C PRO A 709 -22.23 20.58 -37.68
N ALA A 710 -22.73 19.54 -36.99
CA ALA A 710 -23.82 19.58 -35.97
C ALA A 710 -25.26 19.15 -36.33
N ALA A 711 -25.73 18.11 -35.63
CA ALA A 711 -27.13 17.92 -35.22
C ALA A 711 -27.42 18.81 -33.96
N PRO A 712 -28.68 19.10 -33.54
CA PRO A 712 -29.53 18.06 -32.89
C PRO A 712 -31.07 18.30 -32.91
N ALA A 713 -31.80 17.45 -32.15
CA ALA A 713 -33.15 17.62 -31.57
C ALA A 713 -34.36 17.50 -32.53
N ALA A 714 -35.35 16.65 -32.19
CA ALA A 714 -36.64 16.97 -31.53
C ALA A 714 -37.56 17.83 -32.42
N ASP A 715 -38.87 17.60 -32.51
CA ASP A 715 -39.85 17.12 -31.52
C ASP A 715 -41.10 16.60 -32.29
N ASP A 716 -42.00 15.86 -31.64
CA ASP A 716 -43.46 15.96 -31.89
C ASP A 716 -44.24 15.08 -30.90
N THR A 717 -45.32 15.66 -30.37
CA THR A 717 -46.06 15.24 -29.16
C THR A 717 -47.52 14.84 -29.45
N ASP A 718 -48.17 14.25 -28.44
CA ASP A 718 -49.63 13.97 -28.33
C ASP A 718 -50.18 12.93 -29.33
N GLU A 719 -51.06 11.99 -28.95
CA GLU A 719 -52.28 12.17 -28.14
C GLU A 719 -52.51 11.09 -27.06
N ALA A 720 -53.46 11.38 -26.18
CA ALA A 720 -53.86 10.56 -25.05
C ALA A 720 -54.95 9.52 -25.39
N ASP A 721 -55.11 8.53 -24.53
CA ASP A 721 -56.45 8.01 -24.22
C ASP A 721 -56.57 7.70 -22.71
N GLU A 722 -57.67 8.15 -22.11
CA GLU A 722 -57.97 7.99 -20.69
C GLU A 722 -58.92 6.81 -20.49
N THR A 723 -58.73 6.00 -19.45
CA THR A 723 -59.89 5.38 -18.77
C THR A 723 -59.75 5.31 -17.26
N GLU A 724 -60.75 5.90 -16.63
CA GLU A 724 -61.12 5.95 -15.22
C GLU A 724 -61.07 4.60 -14.47
N ASN A 725 -60.52 4.47 -13.25
CA ASN A 725 -60.90 5.03 -11.93
C ASN A 725 -61.79 4.08 -11.10
N THR A 726 -61.32 3.70 -9.90
CA THR A 726 -62.05 3.52 -8.61
C THR A 726 -61.29 2.52 -7.72
N ARG A 727 -61.29 2.56 -6.38
CA ARG A 727 -61.36 3.60 -5.33
C ARG A 727 -61.25 2.83 -4.00
N GLN A 728 -60.65 3.46 -2.99
CA GLN A 728 -61.00 3.36 -1.56
C GLN A 728 -60.64 2.11 -0.71
N THR A 729 -59.61 2.33 0.13
CA THR A 729 -59.61 2.25 1.61
C THR A 729 -60.10 0.99 2.35
N ALA A 730 -59.22 0.44 3.19
CA ALA A 730 -59.57 -0.12 4.50
C ALA A 730 -58.44 0.18 5.53
N HIS A 731 -58.78 0.23 6.82
CA HIS A 731 -57.94 0.78 7.90
C HIS A 731 -58.02 -0.12 9.15
N ALA A 732 -56.89 -0.25 9.87
CA ALA A 732 -56.75 -0.66 11.28
C ALA A 732 -56.91 -2.14 11.74
N ALA A 733 -55.98 -2.53 12.63
CA ALA A 733 -56.07 -3.48 13.77
C ALA A 733 -56.38 -4.96 13.48
N THR A 734 -55.72 -5.96 14.07
CA THR A 734 -55.55 -6.18 15.53
C THR A 734 -54.37 -7.11 15.91
N GLU A 735 -53.74 -6.81 17.05
CA GLU A 735 -53.27 -7.74 18.11
C GLU A 735 -52.57 -9.08 17.75
N ALA A 736 -51.24 -9.11 17.94
CA ALA A 736 -50.55 -10.04 18.88
C ALA A 736 -49.11 -9.54 19.14
#